data_AF-A0A8T0DZ32-F1
#
_entry.id   AF-A0A8T0DZ32-F1
#
_cell.length_a   1.000
_cell.length_b   1.000
_cell.length_c   1.000
_cell.angle_alpha   90.00
_cell.angle_beta   90.00
_cell.angle_gamma   90.00
#
_symmetry.space_group_name_H-M   'P 1'
#
loop_
_entity.id
_entity.type
_entity.pdbx_description
1 polymer ?
#
loop_
_entity_poly.entity_id
_entity_poly.type
_entity_poly.pdbx_seq_one_letter_code
_entity_poly.pdbx_strand_id
1 'polypeptide(L)'
;MKAVLWTDLFQALLMFIGIFAILIKGFLDIGFSEVFRIGYEGGRIAMPSLGLNLTERYTVWNILFQSCFFTMINFGSNQIQIQRLLTLKNISRSRKTLYLSIPLHILFFFLTCVVGLEIYAHFYTCDPLTAPSKPITAADQLMPYYVITVLRSYPGLPGICICGVFSATLSTVSSAINSLSAVTMQDLVRPFLASRRYSENTINLTAKAITLCYGGLCILLTVIAASFGNLVQAGKMVWGMCGGPILSVFLLGMLTTRANEKGVLTGLLCSLCMTGWIGFGTSAHGPRPKYLTLSAEGCQTNSTFSGGATSSILNSTVLSSFSETSTFSTTSVSEISGETPYIFPLYRISYLWYAPLGTLIGVVVGYISSIIISHITGEYPDVADEFLSPILNLFSKKKKSFKDKQLEIPEEEEAEFLTNGFTEIVEIADKGGRFIFDEFSGDLTIRYSFWNSLINGIFFYTYLYGVNQAQVQRYLSLGNLKKAQKALMWSFPLLLLFNLIIFWDGISLYALFHDCDPMKDENVKLSSADQLMPYGILKIYGDIPGLTGLCIAGVFSASLGTLSSAVNALANITIEDFIKPFCHCKKVNDTWMAFIAKLLAIGYICLILLMALVTSSFRAVLEASNVVLGMTAGPILGMYILGMFTTKANEPGTLIGLLSGVLWFAWAGFGSYITKPKVPTLSRDISGCYANSTWGVFNATTSTPFTEEVTEILKFTERKENDIFYLYTWSYMWLLCIALAITIVVGYVASYVLSFCIDPANVKSEYLSPFVRKLYFSPTYTAVRTKASDIEMEMNAR
;
A
#
# COMPACT_ATOMS: atom_id res chain seq x y z
N MET A 1 4.63 -1.57 -15.39
CA MET A 1 4.85 -0.33 -16.20
C MET A 1 3.59 0.50 -16.43
N LYS A 2 2.80 0.39 -17.52
CA LYS A 2 1.74 1.39 -17.81
C LYS A 2 0.75 1.64 -16.66
N ALA A 3 0.21 0.59 -16.03
CA ALA A 3 -0.68 0.75 -14.86
C ALA A 3 0.05 1.38 -13.66
N VAL A 4 1.28 0.92 -13.38
CA VAL A 4 2.15 1.46 -12.31
C VAL A 4 2.41 2.96 -12.49
N LEU A 5 2.64 3.43 -13.72
CA LEU A 5 2.80 4.86 -14.01
C LEU A 5 1.52 5.70 -13.76
N TRP A 6 0.34 5.07 -13.78
CA TRP A 6 -0.91 5.74 -13.41
C TRP A 6 -1.15 5.70 -11.90
N THR A 7 -0.81 4.61 -11.20
CA THR A 7 -0.84 4.60 -9.74
C THR A 7 0.18 5.59 -9.18
N ASP A 8 1.43 5.59 -9.67
CA ASP A 8 2.49 6.53 -9.27
C ASP A 8 2.03 7.99 -9.35
N LEU A 9 1.23 8.36 -10.37
CA LEU A 9 0.68 9.70 -10.55
C LEU A 9 -0.38 10.06 -9.51
N PHE A 10 -1.34 9.17 -9.25
CA PHE A 10 -2.34 9.38 -8.19
C PHE A 10 -1.68 9.38 -6.80
N GLN A 11 -0.69 8.52 -6.59
CA GLN A 11 0.11 8.42 -5.37
C GLN A 11 0.87 9.74 -5.10
N ALA A 12 1.51 10.32 -6.13
CA ALA A 12 2.16 11.63 -6.02
C ALA A 12 1.18 12.78 -5.73
N LEU A 13 -0.02 12.77 -6.34
CA LEU A 13 -1.05 13.78 -6.06
C LEU A 13 -1.53 13.72 -4.59
N LEU A 14 -1.74 12.52 -4.05
CA LEU A 14 -2.08 12.34 -2.63
C LEU A 14 -0.98 12.84 -1.68
N MET A 15 0.31 12.64 -2.04
CA MET A 15 1.43 13.18 -1.26
C MET A 15 1.41 14.71 -1.21
N PHE A 16 1.17 15.39 -2.34
CA PHE A 16 1.04 16.85 -2.36
C PHE A 16 -0.18 17.33 -1.56
N ILE A 17 -1.34 16.68 -1.69
CA ILE A 17 -2.55 17.01 -0.91
C ILE A 17 -2.28 16.90 0.59
N GLY A 18 -1.63 15.82 1.04
CA GLY A 18 -1.27 15.64 2.45
C GLY A 18 -0.31 16.72 2.96
N ILE A 19 0.74 17.04 2.20
CA ILE A 19 1.71 18.09 2.56
C ILE A 19 1.03 19.47 2.64
N PHE A 20 0.17 19.83 1.68
CA PHE A 20 -0.56 21.10 1.72
C PHE A 20 -1.58 21.16 2.87
N ALA A 21 -2.28 20.07 3.17
CA ALA A 21 -3.21 20.00 4.30
C ALA A 21 -2.53 20.25 5.65
N ILE A 22 -1.30 19.72 5.82
CA ILE A 22 -0.47 19.95 7.00
C ILE A 22 -0.01 21.41 7.05
N LEU A 23 0.69 21.89 6.01
CA LEU A 23 1.21 23.27 5.93
C LEU A 23 0.15 24.35 6.19
N ILE A 24 -1.03 24.21 5.56
CA ILE A 24 -2.13 25.16 5.75
C ILE A 24 -2.58 25.18 7.22
N LYS A 25 -2.65 24.02 7.87
CA LYS A 25 -3.08 23.92 9.26
C LYS A 25 -2.02 24.46 10.23
N GLY A 26 -0.75 24.06 10.12
CA GLY A 26 0.30 24.58 11.00
C GLY A 26 0.50 26.10 10.89
N PHE A 27 0.34 26.66 9.69
CA PHE A 27 0.38 28.11 9.50
C PHE A 27 -0.86 28.84 10.04
N LEU A 28 -1.99 28.16 10.25
CA LEU A 28 -3.17 28.73 10.94
C LEU A 28 -3.05 28.62 12.48
N ASP A 29 -2.48 27.52 12.99
CA ASP A 29 -2.28 27.28 14.42
C ASP A 29 -1.15 28.15 15.03
N ILE A 30 0.01 28.19 14.37
CA ILE A 30 1.23 28.84 14.88
C ILE A 30 1.39 30.24 14.28
N GLY A 31 0.90 30.45 13.06
CA GLY A 31 1.15 31.65 12.27
C GLY A 31 2.39 31.51 11.38
N PHE A 32 2.26 31.82 10.08
CA PHE A 32 3.32 31.67 9.08
C PHE A 32 4.66 32.27 9.51
N SER A 33 4.70 33.54 9.94
CA SER A 33 5.94 34.22 10.32
C SER A 33 6.58 33.64 11.59
N GLU A 34 5.78 33.04 12.47
CA GLU A 34 6.22 32.56 13.78
C GLU A 34 6.93 31.22 13.66
N VAL A 35 6.49 30.34 12.75
CA VAL A 35 7.22 29.10 12.39
C VAL A 35 8.66 29.41 11.96
N PHE A 36 8.86 30.46 11.15
CA PHE A 36 10.21 30.88 10.74
C PHE A 36 10.98 31.57 11.86
N ARG A 37 10.33 32.33 12.75
CA ARG A 37 10.97 32.93 13.94
C ARG A 37 11.51 31.87 14.89
N ILE A 38 10.66 30.92 15.31
CA ILE A 38 11.03 29.80 16.19
C ILE A 38 12.08 28.91 15.51
N GLY A 39 11.95 28.65 14.20
CA GLY A 39 12.94 27.90 13.44
C GLY A 39 14.32 28.56 13.37
N TYR A 40 14.39 29.90 13.36
CA TYR A 40 15.64 30.65 13.38
C TYR A 40 16.25 30.70 14.79
N GLU A 41 15.47 31.06 15.80
CA GLU A 41 15.91 31.10 17.21
C GLU A 41 16.34 29.73 17.74
N GLY A 42 15.66 28.66 17.34
CA GLY A 42 16.02 27.27 17.62
C GLY A 42 17.22 26.73 16.81
N GLY A 43 17.91 27.58 16.03
CA GLY A 43 19.10 27.22 15.25
C GLY A 43 18.84 26.23 14.10
N ARG A 44 17.57 26.01 13.71
CA ARG A 44 17.18 25.05 12.66
C ARG A 44 17.27 25.67 11.25
N ILE A 45 17.13 26.99 11.15
CA ILE A 45 17.36 27.77 9.93
C ILE A 45 18.77 28.36 9.99
N ALA A 46 19.77 27.57 9.63
CA ALA A 46 21.17 27.98 9.56
C ALA A 46 21.73 27.80 8.14
N MET A 47 22.51 28.79 7.67
CA MET A 47 23.28 28.65 6.43
C MET A 47 24.47 27.70 6.67
N PRO A 48 24.69 26.65 5.83
CA PRO A 48 25.85 25.78 5.95
C PRO A 48 27.16 26.56 5.81
N SER A 49 28.24 26.05 6.41
CA SER A 49 29.56 26.68 6.27
C SER A 49 30.01 26.71 4.80
N LEU A 50 30.68 27.80 4.40
CA LEU A 50 31.28 27.92 3.06
C LEU A 50 32.64 27.19 2.96
N GLY A 51 33.11 26.59 4.06
CA GLY A 51 34.40 25.92 4.15
C GLY A 51 34.42 24.59 3.37
N LEU A 52 35.55 24.32 2.73
CA LEU A 52 35.80 23.03 2.06
C LEU A 52 36.38 22.03 3.08
N ASN A 53 35.59 21.69 4.10
CA ASN A 53 35.96 20.70 5.10
C ASN A 53 35.23 19.37 4.84
N LEU A 54 35.98 18.34 4.46
CA LEU A 54 35.44 17.00 4.15
C LEU A 54 34.87 16.28 5.40
N THR A 55 35.24 16.72 6.60
CA THR A 55 34.79 16.13 7.88
C THR A 55 33.55 16.80 8.47
N GLU A 56 33.20 18.00 8.01
CA GLU A 56 31.96 18.66 8.42
C GLU A 56 30.74 17.98 7.79
N ARG A 57 29.73 17.68 8.60
CA ARG A 57 28.51 16.99 8.16
C ARG A 57 27.81 17.73 7.02
N TYR A 58 27.69 19.06 7.14
CA TYR A 58 26.98 19.93 6.20
C TYR A 58 27.79 21.22 5.93
N THR A 59 28.41 21.29 4.76
CA THR A 59 28.96 22.52 4.18
C THR A 59 28.31 22.76 2.81
N VAL A 60 28.36 23.98 2.28
CA VAL A 60 27.80 24.29 0.95
C VAL A 60 28.43 23.39 -0.12
N TRP A 61 29.74 23.16 -0.05
CA TRP A 61 30.45 22.27 -0.98
C TRP A 61 30.05 20.81 -0.81
N ASN A 62 29.99 20.30 0.42
CA ASN A 62 29.66 18.90 0.68
C ASN A 62 28.23 18.57 0.19
N ILE A 63 27.29 19.51 0.35
CA ILE A 63 25.92 19.40 -0.16
C ILE A 63 25.88 19.49 -1.70
N LEU A 64 26.63 20.42 -2.31
CA LEU A 64 26.67 20.62 -3.77
C LEU A 64 27.25 19.40 -4.49
N PHE A 65 28.41 18.90 -4.04
CA PHE A 65 29.03 17.70 -4.62
C PHE A 65 28.13 16.47 -4.43
N GLN A 66 27.56 16.27 -3.23
CA GLN A 66 26.62 15.16 -3.02
C GLN A 66 25.40 15.28 -3.92
N SER A 67 24.79 16.45 -4.06
CA SER A 67 23.60 16.67 -4.89
C SER A 67 23.87 16.42 -6.37
N CYS A 68 25.06 16.81 -6.86
CA CYS A 68 25.50 16.58 -8.24
C CYS A 68 25.61 15.07 -8.53
N PHE A 69 26.43 14.34 -7.77
CA PHE A 69 26.61 12.90 -7.97
C PHE A 69 25.33 12.11 -7.67
N PHE A 70 24.52 12.54 -6.69
CA PHE A 70 23.21 11.96 -6.39
C PHE A 70 22.23 12.09 -7.57
N THR A 71 22.25 13.22 -8.28
CA THR A 71 21.44 13.42 -9.48
C THR A 71 21.96 12.57 -10.64
N MET A 72 23.29 12.51 -10.84
CA MET A 72 23.91 11.70 -11.90
C MET A 72 23.62 10.20 -11.75
N ILE A 73 23.71 9.63 -10.56
CA ILE A 73 23.33 8.23 -10.32
C ILE A 73 21.82 8.05 -10.55
N ASN A 74 20.97 8.89 -9.95
CA ASN A 74 19.51 8.71 -10.02
C ASN A 74 18.91 8.82 -11.42
N PHE A 75 19.49 9.62 -12.32
CA PHE A 75 18.96 9.79 -13.68
C PHE A 75 19.85 9.17 -14.77
N GLY A 76 21.11 8.85 -14.48
CA GLY A 76 22.08 8.31 -15.44
C GLY A 76 22.35 6.81 -15.33
N SER A 77 22.31 6.22 -14.13
CA SER A 77 22.58 4.78 -13.92
C SER A 77 21.48 4.02 -13.17
N ASN A 78 20.54 4.69 -12.50
CA ASN A 78 19.43 4.04 -11.80
C ASN A 78 18.39 3.47 -12.80
N GLN A 79 18.32 2.14 -12.86
CA GLN A 79 17.39 1.37 -13.70
C GLN A 79 15.92 1.81 -13.57
N ILE A 80 15.46 2.25 -12.39
CA ILE A 80 14.08 2.69 -12.18
C ILE A 80 13.73 3.87 -13.11
N GLN A 81 14.60 4.87 -13.19
CA GLN A 81 14.35 6.04 -14.04
C GLN A 81 14.64 5.74 -15.52
N ILE A 82 15.65 4.91 -15.83
CA ILE A 82 15.93 4.46 -17.19
C ILE A 82 14.71 3.71 -17.77
N GLN A 83 14.16 2.74 -17.04
CA GLN A 83 12.95 2.01 -17.45
C GLN A 83 11.75 2.94 -17.65
N ARG A 84 11.55 3.93 -16.77
CA ARG A 84 10.50 4.96 -16.93
C ARG A 84 10.70 5.78 -18.21
N LEU A 85 11.90 6.30 -18.46
CA LEU A 85 12.23 7.12 -19.64
C LEU A 85 12.11 6.34 -20.96
N LEU A 86 12.37 5.02 -20.96
CA LEU A 86 12.20 4.13 -22.10
C LEU A 86 10.73 3.81 -22.43
N THR A 87 9.77 4.06 -21.53
CA THR A 87 8.33 3.92 -21.86
C THR A 87 7.81 5.03 -22.79
N LEU A 88 8.59 6.10 -23.00
CA LEU A 88 8.19 7.29 -23.76
C LEU A 88 8.57 7.13 -25.24
N LYS A 89 7.60 7.36 -26.14
CA LYS A 89 7.74 7.10 -27.59
C LYS A 89 8.96 7.75 -28.27
N ASN A 90 9.43 8.91 -27.78
CA ASN A 90 10.47 9.71 -28.45
C ASN A 90 11.43 10.32 -27.41
N ILE A 91 12.74 10.32 -27.70
CA ILE A 91 13.79 10.96 -26.85
C ILE A 91 13.55 12.45 -26.55
N SER A 92 12.83 13.17 -27.42
CA SER A 92 12.40 14.56 -27.15
C SER A 92 11.39 14.64 -25.99
N ARG A 93 10.48 13.66 -25.87
CA ARG A 93 9.55 13.56 -24.73
C ARG A 93 10.28 13.16 -23.45
N SER A 94 11.24 12.23 -23.52
CA SER A 94 12.06 11.85 -22.37
C SER A 94 12.86 13.05 -21.82
N ARG A 95 13.51 13.84 -22.69
CA ARG A 95 14.18 15.09 -22.28
C ARG A 95 13.21 16.10 -21.65
N LYS A 96 12.06 16.38 -22.28
CA LYS A 96 11.04 17.29 -21.70
C LYS A 96 10.49 16.80 -20.34
N THR A 97 10.34 15.48 -20.17
CA THR A 97 9.88 14.88 -18.90
C THR A 97 10.92 15.08 -17.80
N LEU A 98 12.21 14.88 -18.10
CA LEU A 98 13.30 15.07 -17.15
C LEU A 98 13.44 16.55 -16.73
N TYR A 99 13.37 17.48 -17.68
CA TYR A 99 13.36 18.92 -17.35
C TYR A 99 12.14 19.35 -16.53
N LEU A 100 10.97 18.71 -16.74
CA LEU A 100 9.77 18.98 -15.94
C LEU A 100 9.87 18.38 -14.52
N SER A 101 10.56 17.25 -14.34
CA SER A 101 10.69 16.64 -13.01
C SER A 101 11.56 17.44 -12.03
N ILE A 102 12.55 18.19 -12.53
CA ILE A 102 13.47 18.98 -11.70
C ILE A 102 12.73 20.01 -10.82
N PRO A 103 11.92 20.96 -11.35
CA PRO A 103 11.23 21.95 -10.52
C PRO A 103 10.18 21.32 -9.59
N LEU A 104 9.49 20.24 -9.99
CA LEU A 104 8.59 19.52 -9.08
C LEU A 104 9.34 18.87 -7.91
N HIS A 105 10.54 18.33 -8.14
CA HIS A 105 11.35 17.70 -7.10
C HIS A 105 11.94 18.73 -6.13
N ILE A 106 12.37 19.89 -6.64
CA ILE A 106 12.81 21.04 -5.82
C ILE A 106 11.65 21.56 -4.97
N LEU A 107 10.47 21.77 -5.56
CA LEU A 107 9.27 22.19 -4.84
C LEU A 107 8.87 21.19 -3.75
N PHE A 108 8.85 19.89 -4.07
CA PHE A 108 8.51 18.85 -3.10
C PHE A 108 9.48 18.85 -1.91
N PHE A 109 10.80 18.85 -2.16
CA PHE A 109 11.78 18.91 -1.08
C PHE A 109 11.64 20.18 -0.24
N PHE A 110 11.47 21.36 -0.86
CA PHE A 110 11.26 22.62 -0.15
C PHE A 110 10.06 22.53 0.79
N LEU A 111 8.90 22.06 0.30
CA LEU A 111 7.69 21.90 1.12
C LEU A 111 7.91 20.92 2.29
N THR A 112 8.62 19.79 2.07
CA THR A 112 8.94 18.87 3.17
C THR A 112 9.89 19.47 4.22
N CYS A 113 10.81 20.35 3.83
CA CYS A 113 11.65 21.07 4.78
C CYS A 113 10.85 22.08 5.61
N VAL A 114 9.86 22.75 5.01
CA VAL A 114 8.97 23.68 5.71
C VAL A 114 8.07 22.94 6.71
N VAL A 115 7.51 21.77 6.34
CA VAL A 115 6.80 20.88 7.30
C VAL A 115 7.75 20.45 8.44
N GLY A 116 9.03 20.21 8.17
CA GLY A 116 10.02 19.92 9.21
C GLY A 116 10.24 21.07 10.21
N LEU A 117 10.17 22.32 9.75
CA LEU A 117 10.22 23.51 10.62
C LEU A 117 8.92 23.71 11.40
N GLU A 118 7.77 23.43 10.77
CA GLU A 118 6.43 23.49 11.36
C GLU A 118 6.26 22.49 12.52
N ILE A 119 6.68 21.24 12.31
CA ILE A 119 6.75 20.20 13.36
C ILE A 119 7.61 20.67 14.54
N TYR A 120 8.79 21.25 14.27
CA TYR A 120 9.65 21.78 15.32
C TYR A 120 9.01 22.96 16.06
N ALA A 121 8.40 23.90 15.34
CA ALA A 121 7.72 25.06 15.92
C ALA A 121 6.47 24.69 16.73
N HIS A 122 5.89 23.51 16.54
CA HIS A 122 4.81 22.99 17.39
C HIS A 122 5.34 22.33 18.68
N PHE A 123 6.46 21.60 18.60
CA PHE A 123 7.00 20.82 19.72
C PHE A 123 8.21 21.47 20.44
N TYR A 124 8.53 22.74 20.18
CA TYR A 124 9.75 23.37 20.71
C TYR A 124 9.79 23.51 22.25
N THR A 125 8.63 23.57 22.92
CA THR A 125 8.47 23.66 24.38
C THR A 125 8.36 22.31 25.08
N CYS A 126 7.81 21.31 24.40
CA CYS A 126 7.67 19.94 24.87
C CYS A 126 7.91 18.97 23.72
N ASP A 127 9.15 18.53 23.58
CA ASP A 127 9.55 17.55 22.59
C ASP A 127 9.00 16.15 22.95
N PRO A 128 8.21 15.52 22.08
CA PRO A 128 7.59 14.22 22.36
C PRO A 128 8.58 13.03 22.40
N LEU A 129 9.86 13.21 22.03
CA LEU A 129 10.91 12.20 22.27
C LEU A 129 11.46 12.24 23.70
N THR A 130 11.59 13.44 24.29
CA THR A 130 12.16 13.64 25.64
C THR A 130 11.12 13.84 26.74
N ALA A 131 9.86 14.08 26.38
CA ALA A 131 8.73 14.14 27.31
C ALA A 131 8.67 12.92 28.26
N PRO A 132 8.32 13.07 29.55
CA PRO A 132 8.26 11.96 30.52
C PRO A 132 7.32 10.82 30.11
N SER A 133 6.27 11.13 29.34
CA SER A 133 5.29 10.17 28.81
C SER A 133 5.75 9.41 27.56
N LYS A 134 6.87 9.82 26.93
CA LYS A 134 7.46 9.22 25.71
C LYS A 134 6.45 8.70 24.66
N PRO A 135 5.52 9.55 24.17
CA PRO A 135 4.51 9.15 23.19
C PRO A 135 5.08 8.68 21.84
N ILE A 136 6.36 8.93 21.56
CA ILE A 136 7.12 8.32 20.47
C ILE A 136 8.49 7.84 20.96
N THR A 137 8.99 6.76 20.36
CA THR A 137 10.27 6.12 20.69
C THR A 137 11.37 6.40 19.67
N ALA A 138 11.03 6.86 18.47
CA ALA A 138 11.98 7.16 17.39
C ALA A 138 11.62 8.46 16.64
N ALA A 139 12.65 9.21 16.19
CA ALA A 139 12.47 10.48 15.49
C ALA A 139 11.67 10.34 14.17
N ASP A 140 11.77 9.21 13.48
CA ASP A 140 11.02 8.96 12.25
C ASP A 140 9.50 8.80 12.49
N GLN A 141 9.04 8.59 13.74
CA GLN A 141 7.62 8.57 14.12
C GLN A 141 7.02 9.98 14.32
N LEU A 142 7.85 11.02 14.41
CA LEU A 142 7.44 12.38 14.74
C LEU A 142 6.46 12.97 13.71
N MET A 143 6.63 12.68 12.42
CA MET A 143 5.74 13.14 11.36
C MET A 143 4.35 12.47 11.40
N PRO A 144 4.22 11.12 11.48
CA PRO A 144 2.93 10.47 11.78
C PRO A 144 2.25 10.98 13.07
N TYR A 145 3.01 11.17 14.15
CA TYR A 145 2.49 11.67 15.42
C TYR A 145 1.95 13.11 15.29
N TYR A 146 2.70 13.99 14.60
CA TYR A 146 2.26 15.34 14.26
C TYR A 146 0.96 15.31 13.44
N VAL A 147 0.90 14.54 12.36
CA VAL A 147 -0.30 14.39 11.51
C VAL A 147 -1.54 13.98 12.32
N ILE A 148 -1.41 13.03 13.25
CA ILE A 148 -2.53 12.52 14.06
C ILE A 148 -2.97 13.53 15.13
N THR A 149 -2.04 14.20 15.80
CA THR A 149 -2.34 15.20 16.83
C THR A 149 -2.95 16.47 16.23
N VAL A 150 -2.34 16.98 15.15
CA VAL A 150 -2.68 18.24 14.49
C VAL A 150 -4.01 18.16 13.75
N LEU A 151 -4.20 17.12 12.92
CA LEU A 151 -5.38 17.01 12.04
C LEU A 151 -6.56 16.28 12.72
N ARG A 152 -6.49 15.98 14.02
CA ARG A 152 -7.49 15.23 14.79
C ARG A 152 -8.92 15.77 14.63
N SER A 153 -9.07 17.10 14.58
CA SER A 153 -10.36 17.79 14.45
C SER A 153 -11.00 17.65 13.06
N TYR A 154 -10.27 17.13 12.06
CA TYR A 154 -10.72 16.99 10.67
C TYR A 154 -10.84 15.50 10.32
N PRO A 155 -11.98 14.84 10.60
CA PRO A 155 -12.13 13.40 10.41
C PRO A 155 -11.81 12.97 8.98
N GLY A 156 -11.06 11.88 8.85
CA GLY A 156 -10.54 11.36 7.57
C GLY A 156 -9.26 12.03 7.07
N LEU A 157 -8.98 13.30 7.39
CA LEU A 157 -7.81 14.03 6.89
C LEU A 157 -6.46 13.49 7.40
N PRO A 158 -6.28 13.11 8.68
CA PRO A 158 -5.09 12.35 9.11
C PRO A 158 -4.91 11.06 8.32
N GLY A 159 -6.02 10.36 8.04
CA GLY A 159 -6.06 9.13 7.25
C GLY A 159 -5.56 9.35 5.83
N ILE A 160 -6.01 10.41 5.15
CA ILE A 160 -5.53 10.79 3.80
C ILE A 160 -4.02 11.07 3.81
N CYS A 161 -3.52 11.80 4.81
CA CYS A 161 -2.09 12.11 4.94
C CYS A 161 -1.25 10.84 5.16
N ILE A 162 -1.68 9.95 6.07
CA ILE A 162 -1.03 8.66 6.34
C ILE A 162 -1.08 7.74 5.12
N CYS A 163 -2.22 7.65 4.44
CA CYS A 163 -2.36 6.95 3.17
C CYS A 163 -1.40 7.51 2.11
N GLY A 164 -1.20 8.83 2.06
CA GLY A 164 -0.23 9.50 1.19
C GLY A 164 1.22 9.07 1.44
N VAL A 165 1.61 8.89 2.71
CA VAL A 165 2.94 8.38 3.11
C VAL A 165 3.12 6.91 2.71
N PHE A 166 2.17 6.03 3.05
CA PHE A 166 2.22 4.63 2.62
C PHE A 166 2.23 4.51 1.08
N SER A 167 1.44 5.36 0.40
CA SER A 167 1.40 5.52 -1.05
C SER A 167 2.78 5.81 -1.65
N ALA A 168 3.54 6.76 -1.08
CA ALA A 168 4.89 7.10 -1.51
C ALA A 168 5.86 5.91 -1.40
N THR A 169 5.81 5.21 -0.26
CA THR A 169 6.62 4.04 0.02
C THR A 169 6.28 2.89 -0.93
N LEU A 170 4.99 2.61 -1.15
CA LEU A 170 4.53 1.54 -2.05
C LEU A 170 4.90 1.80 -3.51
N SER A 171 4.79 3.05 -4.00
CA SER A 171 5.28 3.41 -5.36
C SER A 171 6.79 3.14 -5.49
N THR A 172 7.57 3.50 -4.47
CA THR A 172 9.03 3.33 -4.45
C THR A 172 9.43 1.85 -4.37
N VAL A 173 8.85 1.08 -3.45
CA VAL A 173 9.12 -0.36 -3.26
C VAL A 173 8.65 -1.17 -4.46
N SER A 174 7.45 -0.90 -4.99
CA SER A 174 6.96 -1.60 -6.20
C SER A 174 7.84 -1.29 -7.41
N SER A 175 8.33 -0.06 -7.56
CA SER A 175 9.28 0.30 -8.62
C SER A 175 10.62 -0.41 -8.43
N ALA A 176 11.16 -0.43 -7.21
CA ALA A 176 12.43 -1.08 -6.90
C ALA A 176 12.39 -2.59 -7.15
N ILE A 177 11.38 -3.30 -6.61
CA ILE A 177 11.23 -4.76 -6.82
C ILE A 177 10.99 -5.07 -8.31
N ASN A 178 10.17 -4.28 -9.02
CA ASN A 178 9.97 -4.46 -10.47
C ASN A 178 11.29 -4.27 -11.24
N SER A 179 12.06 -3.21 -10.96
CA SER A 179 13.31 -2.94 -11.67
C SER A 179 14.41 -3.94 -11.30
N LEU A 180 14.49 -4.39 -10.04
CA LEU A 180 15.44 -5.39 -9.58
C LEU A 180 15.10 -6.78 -10.13
N SER A 181 13.83 -7.19 -10.10
CA SER A 181 13.38 -8.42 -10.77
C SER A 181 13.55 -8.34 -12.29
N ALA A 182 13.49 -7.15 -12.90
CA ALA A 182 13.75 -6.98 -14.33
C ALA A 182 15.25 -7.03 -14.66
N VAL A 183 16.14 -6.51 -13.80
CA VAL A 183 17.61 -6.66 -13.94
C VAL A 183 18.01 -8.10 -13.74
N THR A 184 17.61 -8.72 -12.62
CA THR A 184 17.89 -10.13 -12.37
C THR A 184 17.30 -11.01 -13.48
N MET A 185 16.10 -10.70 -13.99
CA MET A 185 15.58 -11.41 -15.17
C MET A 185 16.42 -11.15 -16.43
N GLN A 186 16.68 -9.92 -16.85
CA GLN A 186 17.35 -9.67 -18.15
C GLN A 186 18.86 -9.96 -18.16
N ASP A 187 19.54 -9.69 -17.04
CA ASP A 187 20.99 -9.52 -16.98
C ASP A 187 21.70 -10.64 -16.19
N LEU A 188 20.97 -11.36 -15.31
CA LEU A 188 21.52 -12.49 -14.54
C LEU A 188 20.84 -13.84 -14.86
N VAL A 189 19.54 -13.85 -15.14
CA VAL A 189 18.78 -15.09 -15.35
C VAL A 189 18.59 -15.35 -16.84
N ARG A 190 18.26 -14.34 -17.66
CA ARG A 190 18.05 -14.50 -19.11
C ARG A 190 19.31 -14.79 -19.93
N PRO A 191 20.56 -14.47 -19.54
CA PRO A 191 21.72 -15.02 -20.23
C PRO A 191 21.80 -16.55 -20.05
N PHE A 192 21.61 -17.01 -18.82
CA PHE A 192 21.67 -18.42 -18.44
C PHE A 192 20.41 -19.19 -18.91
N LEU A 193 19.23 -18.56 -18.96
CA LEU A 193 18.00 -19.09 -19.56
C LEU A 193 17.92 -18.84 -21.08
N ALA A 194 18.75 -17.98 -21.68
CA ALA A 194 18.89 -18.00 -23.14
C ALA A 194 19.47 -19.37 -23.51
N SER A 195 20.46 -19.83 -22.74
CA SER A 195 20.88 -21.24 -22.63
C SER A 195 19.85 -22.17 -21.94
N ARG A 196 18.54 -22.04 -22.23
CA ARG A 196 17.49 -23.08 -22.01
C ARG A 196 16.18 -22.67 -22.69
N ARG A 197 15.69 -23.39 -23.72
CA ARG A 197 14.51 -22.96 -24.51
C ARG A 197 13.18 -23.20 -23.77
N TYR A 198 12.93 -22.44 -22.71
CA TYR A 198 11.73 -22.55 -21.90
C TYR A 198 10.49 -21.91 -22.54
N SER A 199 9.33 -22.35 -22.05
CA SER A 199 8.04 -21.72 -22.35
C SER A 199 7.97 -20.30 -21.76
N GLU A 200 7.26 -19.39 -22.43
CA GLU A 200 6.90 -18.09 -21.87
C GLU A 200 6.21 -18.21 -20.50
N ASN A 201 5.45 -19.29 -20.26
CA ASN A 201 4.83 -19.54 -18.96
C ASN A 201 5.86 -19.74 -17.85
N THR A 202 6.97 -20.44 -18.13
CA THR A 202 8.07 -20.66 -17.18
C THR A 202 8.79 -19.35 -16.90
N ILE A 203 9.17 -18.60 -17.94
CA ILE A 203 9.83 -17.29 -17.79
C ILE A 203 8.96 -16.32 -16.96
N ASN A 204 7.65 -16.29 -17.20
CA ASN A 204 6.71 -15.48 -16.43
C ASN A 204 6.47 -16.00 -15.00
N LEU A 205 6.72 -17.28 -14.71
CA LEU A 205 6.68 -17.83 -13.36
C LEU A 205 7.97 -17.48 -12.60
N THR A 206 9.13 -17.69 -13.21
CA THR A 206 10.45 -17.31 -12.66
C THR A 206 10.53 -15.81 -12.37
N ALA A 207 10.01 -14.94 -13.24
CA ALA A 207 9.91 -13.50 -12.97
C ALA A 207 9.09 -13.19 -11.71
N LYS A 208 7.99 -13.91 -11.48
CA LYS A 208 7.16 -13.76 -10.27
C LYS A 208 7.84 -14.32 -9.02
N ALA A 209 8.57 -15.43 -9.14
CA ALA A 209 9.35 -16.00 -8.04
C ALA A 209 10.49 -15.05 -7.61
N ILE A 210 11.22 -14.46 -8.56
CA ILE A 210 12.24 -13.43 -8.30
C ILE A 210 11.61 -12.19 -7.65
N THR A 211 10.46 -11.73 -8.15
CA THR A 211 9.68 -10.63 -7.55
C THR A 211 9.27 -10.94 -6.11
N LEU A 212 8.82 -12.15 -5.83
CA LEU A 212 8.41 -12.61 -4.49
C LEU A 212 9.61 -12.71 -3.53
N CYS A 213 10.71 -13.31 -3.99
CA CYS A 213 11.96 -13.45 -3.24
C CYS A 213 12.52 -12.07 -2.83
N TYR A 214 12.58 -11.10 -3.74
CA TYR A 214 12.98 -9.73 -3.37
C TYR A 214 11.98 -9.04 -2.43
N GLY A 215 10.68 -9.36 -2.54
CA GLY A 215 9.68 -8.91 -1.56
C GLY A 215 9.96 -9.44 -0.14
N GLY A 216 10.20 -10.75 -0.01
CA GLY A 216 10.58 -11.38 1.26
C GLY A 216 11.90 -10.84 1.82
N LEU A 217 12.92 -10.67 0.97
CA LEU A 217 14.21 -10.09 1.35
C LEU A 217 14.06 -8.64 1.83
N CYS A 218 13.21 -7.82 1.21
CA CYS A 218 12.91 -6.48 1.70
C CYS A 218 12.24 -6.49 3.08
N ILE A 219 11.36 -7.46 3.37
CA ILE A 219 10.75 -7.62 4.70
C ILE A 219 11.82 -8.01 5.74
N LEU A 220 12.67 -9.01 5.44
CA LEU A 220 13.78 -9.42 6.31
C LEU A 220 14.75 -8.27 6.60
N LEU A 221 15.16 -7.53 5.56
CA LEU A 221 16.02 -6.36 5.68
C LEU A 221 15.37 -5.20 6.45
N THR A 222 14.03 -5.16 6.57
CA THR A 222 13.34 -4.14 7.40
C THR A 222 13.57 -4.38 8.89
N VAL A 223 13.67 -5.64 9.33
CA VAL A 223 14.02 -5.97 10.73
C VAL A 223 15.44 -5.51 11.07
N ILE A 224 16.39 -5.71 10.16
CA ILE A 224 17.76 -5.20 10.31
C ILE A 224 17.77 -3.66 10.24
N ALA A 225 16.99 -3.05 9.36
CA ALA A 225 16.91 -1.59 9.24
C ALA A 225 16.41 -0.94 10.53
N ALA A 226 15.50 -1.59 11.26
CA ALA A 226 14.98 -1.09 12.55
C ALA A 226 16.05 -0.95 13.65
N SER A 227 17.24 -1.57 13.51
CA SER A 227 18.37 -1.33 14.43
C SER A 227 19.18 -0.06 14.11
N PHE A 228 18.94 0.63 13.00
CA PHE A 228 19.64 1.87 12.65
C PHE A 228 18.95 3.11 13.25
N GLY A 229 19.65 3.83 14.15
CA GLY A 229 19.08 5.00 14.85
C GLY A 229 18.77 6.24 13.99
N ASN A 230 19.17 6.28 12.71
CA ASN A 230 18.69 7.30 11.77
C ASN A 230 18.59 6.71 10.35
N LEU A 231 17.39 6.30 9.98
CA LEU A 231 17.12 5.58 8.72
C LEU A 231 17.50 6.41 7.49
N VAL A 232 17.24 7.71 7.51
CA VAL A 232 17.55 8.63 6.38
C VAL A 232 19.06 8.74 6.14
N GLN A 233 19.87 8.80 7.20
CA GLN A 233 21.33 8.82 7.10
C GLN A 233 21.86 7.46 6.63
N ALA A 234 21.41 6.35 7.22
CA ALA A 234 21.82 5.00 6.82
C ALA A 234 21.50 4.73 5.34
N GLY A 235 20.29 5.08 4.89
CA GLY A 235 19.88 4.97 3.49
C GLY A 235 20.75 5.78 2.54
N LYS A 236 21.00 7.08 2.84
CA LYS A 236 21.89 7.92 2.02
C LYS A 236 23.34 7.42 2.03
N MET A 237 23.80 6.81 3.11
CA MET A 237 25.15 6.27 3.26
C MET A 237 25.36 5.04 2.37
N VAL A 238 24.53 4.00 2.52
CA VAL A 238 24.58 2.77 1.70
C VAL A 238 24.43 3.10 0.22
N TRP A 239 23.48 3.98 -0.10
CA TRP A 239 23.26 4.45 -1.46
C TRP A 239 24.48 5.17 -2.04
N GLY A 240 25.22 5.94 -1.22
CA GLY A 240 26.49 6.55 -1.62
C GLY A 240 27.60 5.52 -1.89
N MET A 241 27.75 4.54 -1.00
CA MET A 241 28.74 3.46 -1.09
C MET A 241 28.55 2.59 -2.34
N CYS A 242 27.31 2.22 -2.69
CA CYS A 242 27.05 1.40 -3.88
C CYS A 242 26.91 2.24 -5.16
N GLY A 243 26.27 3.41 -5.07
CA GLY A 243 25.97 4.26 -6.23
C GLY A 243 27.21 4.92 -6.85
N GLY A 244 28.18 5.34 -6.05
CA GLY A 244 29.43 5.94 -6.53
C GLY A 244 30.23 5.02 -7.46
N PRO A 245 30.57 3.79 -7.03
CA PRO A 245 31.22 2.78 -7.87
C PRO A 245 30.41 2.41 -9.10
N ILE A 246 29.09 2.24 -9.00
CA ILE A 246 28.22 1.95 -10.16
C ILE A 246 28.31 3.09 -11.18
N LEU A 247 28.25 4.36 -10.77
CA LEU A 247 28.42 5.49 -11.69
C LEU A 247 29.78 5.49 -12.39
N SER A 248 30.87 5.03 -11.77
CA SER A 248 32.17 4.99 -12.45
C SER A 248 32.18 4.08 -13.67
N VAL A 249 31.45 2.96 -13.64
CA VAL A 249 31.32 2.02 -14.77
C VAL A 249 30.66 2.71 -15.96
N PHE A 250 29.54 3.39 -15.71
CA PHE A 250 28.81 4.15 -16.72
C PHE A 250 29.64 5.32 -17.27
N LEU A 251 30.37 6.06 -16.42
CA LEU A 251 31.22 7.17 -16.88
C LEU A 251 32.42 6.69 -17.70
N LEU A 252 33.09 5.60 -17.30
CA LEU A 252 34.19 5.02 -18.08
C LEU A 252 33.73 4.59 -19.48
N GLY A 253 32.58 3.92 -19.59
CA GLY A 253 32.03 3.48 -20.88
C GLY A 253 31.50 4.62 -21.77
N MET A 254 30.92 5.68 -21.20
CA MET A 254 30.36 6.80 -21.98
C MET A 254 31.40 7.86 -22.38
N LEU A 255 32.51 7.98 -21.63
CA LEU A 255 33.49 9.07 -21.77
C LEU A 255 34.88 8.61 -22.22
N THR A 256 35.18 7.31 -22.26
CA THR A 256 36.50 6.81 -22.68
C THR A 256 36.39 5.65 -23.68
N THR A 257 37.24 5.66 -24.71
CA THR A 257 37.36 4.59 -25.70
C THR A 257 38.48 3.58 -25.37
N ARG A 258 39.09 3.71 -24.19
CA ARG A 258 40.22 2.87 -23.72
C ARG A 258 39.88 2.00 -22.50
N ALA A 259 38.67 2.11 -21.97
CA ALA A 259 38.19 1.26 -20.89
C ALA A 259 37.87 -0.14 -21.42
N ASN A 260 38.47 -1.17 -20.82
CA ASN A 260 38.20 -2.58 -21.13
C ASN A 260 37.50 -3.26 -19.95
N GLU A 261 36.74 -4.33 -20.23
CA GLU A 261 35.87 -4.99 -19.24
C GLU A 261 36.61 -5.34 -17.94
N LYS A 262 37.78 -5.96 -18.05
CA LYS A 262 38.60 -6.40 -16.92
C LYS A 262 39.06 -5.22 -16.06
N GLY A 263 39.50 -4.12 -16.67
CA GLY A 263 39.92 -2.91 -15.96
C GLY A 263 38.73 -2.16 -15.34
N VAL A 264 37.59 -2.07 -16.03
CA VAL A 264 36.36 -1.50 -15.46
C VAL A 264 35.89 -2.31 -14.24
N LEU A 265 36.01 -3.64 -14.30
CA LEU A 265 35.67 -4.54 -13.18
C LEU A 265 36.64 -4.37 -11.98
N THR A 266 37.96 -4.26 -12.20
CA THR A 266 38.89 -3.97 -11.08
C THR A 266 38.64 -2.59 -10.47
N GLY A 267 38.30 -1.58 -11.29
CA GLY A 267 37.88 -0.26 -10.81
C GLY A 267 36.62 -0.32 -9.93
N LEU A 268 35.59 -1.02 -10.40
CA LEU A 268 34.34 -1.25 -9.66
C LEU A 268 34.59 -1.95 -8.31
N LEU A 269 35.31 -3.08 -8.33
CA LEU A 269 35.59 -3.87 -7.12
C LEU A 269 36.47 -3.12 -6.12
N CYS A 270 37.55 -2.49 -6.58
CA CYS A 270 38.41 -1.68 -5.72
C CYS A 270 37.63 -0.54 -5.05
N SER A 271 36.76 0.13 -5.81
CA SER A 271 35.94 1.23 -5.31
C SER A 271 34.85 0.77 -4.33
N LEU A 272 34.17 -0.35 -4.60
CA LEU A 272 33.22 -0.97 -3.68
C LEU A 272 33.90 -1.39 -2.36
N CYS A 273 35.08 -2.00 -2.43
CA CYS A 273 35.84 -2.37 -1.22
C CYS A 273 36.28 -1.14 -0.42
N MET A 274 36.79 -0.09 -1.07
CA MET A 274 37.26 1.13 -0.38
C MET A 274 36.10 1.94 0.23
N THR A 275 35.02 2.15 -0.51
CA THR A 275 33.83 2.84 0.02
C THR A 275 33.09 1.99 1.06
N GLY A 276 33.08 0.66 0.90
CA GLY A 276 32.62 -0.30 1.90
C GLY A 276 33.38 -0.16 3.22
N TRP A 277 34.71 -0.24 3.17
CA TRP A 277 35.60 -0.06 4.33
C TRP A 277 35.37 1.27 5.03
N ILE A 278 35.36 2.39 4.29
CA ILE A 278 35.14 3.73 4.84
C ILE A 278 33.76 3.82 5.50
N GLY A 279 32.69 3.36 4.83
CA GLY A 279 31.32 3.48 5.32
C GLY A 279 31.02 2.62 6.55
N PHE A 280 31.36 1.33 6.52
CA PHE A 280 31.16 0.46 7.69
C PHE A 280 32.09 0.85 8.85
N GLY A 281 33.33 1.27 8.56
CA GLY A 281 34.25 1.84 9.54
C GLY A 281 33.72 3.10 10.21
N THR A 282 33.12 4.03 9.45
CA THR A 282 32.42 5.22 10.01
C THR A 282 31.17 4.84 10.81
N SER A 283 30.44 3.79 10.45
CA SER A 283 29.28 3.35 11.24
C SER A 283 29.68 2.74 12.59
N ALA A 284 30.79 2.01 12.64
CA ALA A 284 31.28 1.38 13.87
C ALA A 284 32.11 2.33 14.77
N HIS A 285 32.93 3.20 14.18
CA HIS A 285 33.94 4.01 14.89
C HIS A 285 33.92 5.51 14.54
N GLY A 286 32.98 5.97 13.72
CA GLY A 286 32.91 7.37 13.28
C GLY A 286 32.34 8.33 14.33
N PRO A 287 32.40 9.65 14.06
CA PRO A 287 31.92 10.67 14.99
C PRO A 287 30.40 10.60 15.14
N ARG A 288 29.91 10.35 16.35
CA ARG A 288 28.47 10.37 16.66
C ARG A 288 27.87 11.75 16.33
N PRO A 289 26.70 11.82 15.67
CA PRO A 289 26.10 13.09 15.31
C PRO A 289 25.69 13.88 16.55
N LYS A 290 26.19 15.11 16.68
CA LYS A 290 25.65 16.07 17.66
C LYS A 290 24.29 16.56 17.17
N TYR A 291 23.25 16.30 17.94
CA TYR A 291 21.91 16.87 17.73
C TYR A 291 21.84 18.24 18.43
N LEU A 292 21.08 19.19 17.85
CA LEU A 292 20.71 20.41 18.58
C LEU A 292 19.72 20.04 19.69
N THR A 293 19.81 20.75 20.82
CA THR A 293 18.98 20.54 22.00
C THR A 293 17.48 20.70 21.72
N LEU A 294 16.69 20.04 22.55
CA LEU A 294 15.22 20.02 22.57
C LEU A 294 14.80 20.31 24.01
N SER A 295 13.68 21.02 24.23
CA SER A 295 13.17 21.29 25.58
C SER A 295 12.01 20.35 25.93
N ALA A 296 11.98 19.92 27.19
CA ALA A 296 10.87 19.22 27.82
C ALA A 296 10.24 20.05 28.96
N GLU A 297 10.64 21.32 29.12
CA GLU A 297 10.23 22.19 30.23
C GLU A 297 8.73 22.50 30.22
N GLY A 298 8.10 22.50 29.04
CA GLY A 298 6.65 22.65 28.87
C GLY A 298 5.85 21.35 28.99
N CYS A 299 6.48 20.20 29.21
CA CYS A 299 5.78 18.92 29.31
C CYS A 299 5.11 18.76 30.69
N GLN A 300 3.78 18.55 30.70
CA GLN A 300 3.05 18.33 31.95
C GLN A 300 3.53 17.05 32.66
N THR A 301 4.04 17.21 33.88
CA THR A 301 4.25 16.12 34.81
C THR A 301 2.97 15.90 35.62
N ASN A 302 2.37 14.72 35.54
CA ASN A 302 1.18 14.36 36.32
C ASN A 302 1.54 14.06 37.78
N SER A 303 2.13 15.04 38.45
CA SER A 303 2.46 15.05 39.88
C SER A 303 1.20 15.24 40.70
N THR A 304 0.35 14.21 40.78
CA THR A 304 -0.95 14.24 41.47
C THR A 304 -0.79 14.17 42.99
N PHE A 305 -0.14 15.17 43.58
CA PHE A 305 -0.10 15.35 45.04
C PHE A 305 -1.27 16.25 45.49
N SER A 306 -2.46 15.66 45.55
CA SER A 306 -3.62 16.31 46.16
C SER A 306 -3.55 16.18 47.68
N GLY A 307 -3.29 17.29 48.39
CA GLY A 307 -3.15 17.26 49.84
C GLY A 307 -2.83 18.62 50.46
N GLY A 308 -3.81 19.52 50.52
CA GLY A 308 -3.67 20.81 51.20
C GLY A 308 -3.95 20.71 52.70
N ALA A 309 -2.91 20.64 53.54
CA ALA A 309 -3.03 20.87 54.98
C ALA A 309 -1.71 21.31 55.64
N THR A 310 -1.82 22.37 56.46
CA THR A 310 -1.03 22.71 57.68
C THR A 310 0.39 22.17 57.88
N SER A 311 1.29 23.11 58.19
CA SER A 311 2.57 22.87 58.85
C SER A 311 2.47 22.17 60.21
N SER A 312 3.19 21.06 60.41
CA SER A 312 3.85 20.77 61.70
C SER A 312 4.90 19.65 61.64
N ILE A 313 5.99 19.90 62.37
CA ILE A 313 7.10 19.04 62.81
C ILE A 313 6.77 17.55 62.98
N LEU A 314 7.65 16.67 62.49
CA LEU A 314 8.06 15.46 63.23
C LEU A 314 9.45 14.95 62.78
N ASN A 315 10.37 14.80 63.74
CA ASN A 315 11.66 14.14 63.55
C ASN A 315 11.53 12.63 63.81
N SER A 316 12.08 11.79 62.93
CA SER A 316 12.48 10.42 63.28
C SER A 316 13.64 9.96 62.40
N THR A 317 14.75 9.59 63.04
CA THR A 317 16.03 9.20 62.42
C THR A 317 16.17 7.70 62.20
N VAL A 318 16.86 7.30 61.11
CA VAL A 318 17.50 5.96 60.90
C VAL A 318 16.47 4.83 60.64
N LEU A 319 16.57 4.00 59.57
CA LEU A 319 17.74 3.24 59.12
C LEU A 319 17.80 2.97 57.59
N SER A 320 19.05 2.89 57.11
CA SER A 320 19.62 2.64 55.76
C SER A 320 18.91 1.82 54.66
N SER A 321 19.39 2.09 53.42
CA SER A 321 19.30 1.34 52.15
C SER A 321 18.01 1.55 51.32
N PHE A 322 18.08 1.70 49.99
CA PHE A 322 19.22 1.68 49.05
C PHE A 322 19.66 3.09 48.60
N SER A 323 20.84 3.18 47.98
CA SER A 323 21.42 4.42 47.43
C SER A 323 21.44 4.40 45.91
N GLU A 324 20.99 5.50 45.27
CA GLU A 324 21.77 6.12 44.19
C GLU A 324 21.38 7.58 43.98
N THR A 325 22.30 8.51 44.28
CA THR A 325 22.13 9.95 44.07
C THR A 325 22.49 10.33 42.64
N SER A 326 21.51 10.74 41.84
CA SER A 326 21.73 11.45 40.58
C SER A 326 22.03 12.94 40.87
N THR A 327 23.32 13.27 40.96
CA THR A 327 23.79 14.62 41.30
C THR A 327 23.49 15.65 40.21
N PHE A 328 22.68 16.66 40.57
CA PHE A 328 22.42 17.84 39.75
C PHE A 328 23.73 18.59 39.47
N SER A 329 24.25 18.44 38.26
CA SER A 329 25.59 18.93 37.87
C SER A 329 25.46 20.10 36.90
N THR A 330 25.38 21.32 37.44
CA THR A 330 25.59 22.56 36.68
C THR A 330 27.07 22.68 36.30
N THR A 331 27.49 21.98 35.26
CA THR A 331 28.88 22.00 34.78
C THR A 331 29.16 23.33 34.07
N SER A 332 29.60 24.32 34.84
CA SER A 332 30.26 25.52 34.32
C SER A 332 31.39 25.15 33.38
N VAL A 333 31.55 25.90 32.28
CA VAL A 333 32.57 25.65 31.25
C VAL A 333 33.95 25.45 31.89
N SER A 334 34.44 24.21 31.78
CA SER A 334 35.75 23.79 32.27
C SER A 334 36.39 23.04 31.12
N GLU A 335 37.51 23.56 30.59
CA GLU A 335 38.25 22.94 29.49
C GLU A 335 39.01 21.71 29.97
N ILE A 336 38.28 20.62 30.26
CA ILE A 336 38.88 19.31 30.47
C ILE A 336 39.35 18.80 29.09
N SER A 337 40.66 18.83 28.89
CA SER A 337 41.36 18.27 27.75
C SER A 337 41.34 16.73 27.76
N GLY A 338 40.13 16.15 27.76
CA GLY A 338 39.94 14.72 27.55
C GLY A 338 40.27 14.38 26.10
N GLU A 339 41.21 13.45 25.89
CA GLU A 339 41.59 13.01 24.55
C GLU A 339 40.34 12.50 23.81
N THR A 340 40.00 13.16 22.69
CA THR A 340 38.97 12.61 21.81
C THR A 340 39.46 11.24 21.33
N PRO A 341 38.69 10.15 21.50
CA PRO A 341 39.15 8.82 21.12
C PRO A 341 39.62 8.84 19.66
N TYR A 342 40.72 8.14 19.36
CA TYR A 342 41.37 8.22 18.05
C TYR A 342 40.49 7.63 16.94
N ILE A 343 39.62 8.46 16.38
CA ILE A 343 38.87 8.15 15.16
C ILE A 343 39.86 8.26 13.99
N PHE A 344 40.10 7.14 13.32
CA PHE A 344 40.93 7.07 12.11
C PHE A 344 40.48 8.12 11.06
N PRO A 345 41.38 8.90 10.42
CA PRO A 345 40.98 10.08 9.65
C PRO A 345 39.96 9.84 8.55
N LEU A 346 40.03 8.71 7.83
CA LEU A 346 39.04 8.35 6.80
C LEU A 346 37.63 8.15 7.38
N TYR A 347 37.50 7.70 8.64
CA TYR A 347 36.19 7.53 9.29
C TYR A 347 35.57 8.85 9.77
N ARG A 348 36.31 9.97 9.68
CA ARG A 348 35.81 11.33 9.95
C ARG A 348 35.15 11.98 8.73
N ILE A 349 35.28 11.40 7.53
CA ILE A 349 34.73 11.96 6.29
C ILE A 349 33.21 11.87 6.29
N SER A 350 32.53 12.97 5.96
CA SER A 350 31.07 13.03 5.85
C SER A 350 30.56 12.07 4.77
N TYR A 351 29.51 11.31 5.07
CA TYR A 351 28.86 10.35 4.16
C TYR A 351 28.39 10.96 2.83
N LEU A 352 28.25 12.29 2.78
CA LEU A 352 28.00 13.06 1.55
C LEU A 352 29.07 12.84 0.48
N TRP A 353 30.32 12.57 0.87
CA TRP A 353 31.46 12.35 -0.05
C TRP A 353 31.59 10.92 -0.57
N TYR A 354 30.83 9.94 -0.07
CA TYR A 354 31.03 8.52 -0.43
C TYR A 354 30.73 8.24 -1.91
N ALA A 355 29.70 8.88 -2.48
CA ALA A 355 29.41 8.78 -3.91
C ALA A 355 30.52 9.45 -4.78
N PRO A 356 30.89 10.73 -4.56
CA PRO A 356 32.02 11.35 -5.26
C PRO A 356 33.34 10.56 -5.17
N LEU A 357 33.71 10.09 -3.97
CA LEU A 357 34.92 9.30 -3.76
C LEU A 357 34.86 7.96 -4.48
N GLY A 358 33.74 7.23 -4.37
CA GLY A 358 33.54 5.96 -5.06
C GLY A 358 33.58 6.11 -6.59
N THR A 359 32.98 7.16 -7.13
CA THR A 359 33.07 7.43 -8.57
C THR A 359 34.50 7.79 -8.98
N LEU A 360 35.21 8.64 -8.21
CA LEU A 360 36.58 9.03 -8.51
C LEU A 360 37.55 7.83 -8.47
N ILE A 361 37.50 7.01 -7.41
CA ILE A 361 38.34 5.82 -7.26
C ILE A 361 38.06 4.85 -8.40
N GLY A 362 36.79 4.57 -8.69
CA GLY A 362 36.43 3.61 -9.74
C GLY A 362 36.84 4.07 -11.14
N VAL A 363 36.71 5.38 -11.46
CA VAL A 363 37.19 5.94 -12.73
C VAL A 363 38.71 5.88 -12.82
N VAL A 364 39.45 6.32 -11.79
CA VAL A 364 40.92 6.38 -11.82
C VAL A 364 41.52 4.98 -11.87
N VAL A 365 41.12 4.09 -10.94
CA VAL A 365 41.62 2.71 -10.89
C VAL A 365 41.19 1.94 -12.15
N GLY A 366 39.96 2.13 -12.62
CA GLY A 366 39.47 1.40 -13.79
C GLY A 366 40.12 1.83 -15.11
N TYR A 367 40.36 3.13 -15.30
CA TYR A 367 41.07 3.66 -16.46
C TYR A 367 42.54 3.23 -16.48
N ILE A 368 43.24 3.34 -15.35
CA ILE A 368 44.64 2.89 -15.22
C ILE A 368 44.76 1.38 -15.41
N SER A 369 43.89 0.59 -14.78
CA SER A 369 43.85 -0.87 -14.97
C SER A 369 43.59 -1.24 -16.42
N SER A 370 42.67 -0.55 -17.10
CA SER A 370 42.40 -0.81 -18.52
C SER A 370 43.61 -0.54 -19.40
N ILE A 371 44.29 0.60 -19.20
CA ILE A 371 45.53 0.93 -19.94
C ILE A 371 46.60 -0.14 -19.72
N ILE A 372 46.85 -0.54 -18.46
CA ILE A 372 47.84 -1.56 -18.12
C ILE A 372 47.49 -2.91 -18.76
N ILE A 373 46.23 -3.35 -18.65
CA ILE A 373 45.76 -4.63 -19.21
C ILE A 373 45.88 -4.63 -20.75
N SER A 374 45.51 -3.55 -21.44
CA SER A 374 45.66 -3.46 -22.89
C SER A 374 47.12 -3.36 -23.35
N HIS A 375 48.04 -2.83 -22.53
CA HIS A 375 49.49 -2.91 -22.82
C HIS A 375 50.07 -4.32 -22.59
N ILE A 376 49.50 -5.11 -21.68
CA ILE A 376 49.94 -6.48 -21.38
C ILE A 376 49.37 -7.50 -22.39
N THR A 377 48.12 -7.32 -22.81
CA THR A 377 47.43 -8.24 -23.74
C THR A 377 47.60 -7.86 -25.21
N GLY A 378 47.89 -6.59 -25.51
CA GLY A 378 47.89 -6.05 -26.88
C GLY A 378 46.48 -5.82 -27.45
N GLU A 379 45.42 -6.17 -26.71
CA GLU A 379 44.03 -6.05 -27.14
C GLU A 379 43.45 -4.68 -26.78
N TYR A 380 42.93 -3.98 -27.78
CA TYR A 380 42.19 -2.73 -27.62
C TYR A 380 40.68 -2.98 -27.78
N PRO A 381 39.82 -2.43 -26.91
CA PRO A 381 38.37 -2.63 -27.02
C PRO A 381 37.80 -1.91 -28.25
N ASP A 382 37.10 -2.65 -29.11
CA ASP A 382 36.36 -2.08 -30.25
C ASP A 382 35.00 -1.53 -29.78
N VAL A 383 34.97 -0.23 -29.47
CA VAL A 383 33.80 0.43 -28.87
C VAL A 383 32.89 1.00 -29.96
N ALA A 384 31.77 0.33 -30.21
CA ALA A 384 30.78 0.78 -31.18
C ALA A 384 30.18 2.16 -30.84
N ASP A 385 30.13 3.05 -31.82
CA ASP A 385 29.82 4.47 -31.62
C ASP A 385 28.46 4.74 -30.96
N GLU A 386 27.45 3.87 -31.14
CA GLU A 386 26.07 4.06 -30.63
C GLU A 386 26.00 4.15 -29.08
N PHE A 387 27.08 3.81 -28.36
CA PHE A 387 27.19 3.91 -26.90
C PHE A 387 27.93 5.16 -26.38
N LEU A 388 28.66 5.88 -27.22
CA LEU A 388 29.42 7.06 -26.81
C LEU A 388 28.53 8.28 -26.61
N SER A 389 28.88 9.17 -25.67
CA SER A 389 28.09 10.37 -25.38
C SER A 389 27.90 11.27 -26.63
N PRO A 390 26.81 12.08 -26.72
CA PRO A 390 26.51 12.91 -27.90
C PRO A 390 27.59 13.91 -28.33
N ILE A 391 28.61 14.14 -27.49
CA ILE A 391 29.78 14.99 -27.78
C ILE A 391 30.75 14.25 -28.71
N LEU A 392 30.93 12.94 -28.52
CA LEU A 392 31.71 12.07 -29.42
C LEU A 392 30.87 11.61 -30.63
N ASN A 393 29.56 11.44 -30.44
CA ASN A 393 28.61 10.93 -31.44
C ASN A 393 28.29 11.91 -32.61
N LEU A 394 29.18 12.88 -32.87
CA LEU A 394 29.17 13.73 -34.06
C LEU A 394 29.78 13.04 -35.30
N PHE A 395 30.56 11.97 -35.12
CA PHE A 395 31.52 11.52 -36.13
C PHE A 395 31.24 10.18 -36.84
N SER A 396 30.25 9.37 -36.43
CA SER A 396 30.04 8.03 -37.02
C SER A 396 28.58 7.59 -37.19
N LYS A 397 28.35 6.56 -38.02
CA LYS A 397 27.04 6.00 -38.39
C LYS A 397 27.15 4.55 -38.91
N LYS A 398 26.58 3.57 -38.19
CA LYS A 398 25.67 2.50 -38.71
C LYS A 398 25.22 1.54 -37.57
N LYS A 399 24.48 0.46 -37.90
CA LYS A 399 23.41 -0.07 -37.03
C LYS A 399 23.05 -1.55 -37.31
N LYS A 400 22.48 -2.25 -36.29
CA LYS A 400 21.84 -3.60 -36.30
C LYS A 400 22.80 -4.81 -36.45
N SER A 401 22.48 -6.04 -36.02
CA SER A 401 21.47 -6.63 -35.09
C SER A 401 21.75 -8.15 -34.92
N PHE A 402 21.34 -8.82 -33.82
CA PHE A 402 21.59 -10.27 -33.59
C PHE A 402 20.39 -11.07 -33.00
N LYS A 403 20.48 -12.41 -32.91
CA LYS A 403 19.39 -13.33 -32.45
C LYS A 403 19.84 -14.72 -31.90
N ASP A 404 19.19 -15.15 -30.82
CA ASP A 404 18.84 -16.51 -30.28
C ASP A 404 19.82 -17.74 -30.29
N LYS A 405 20.08 -18.40 -29.11
CA LYS A 405 19.75 -19.84 -28.76
C LYS A 405 20.55 -20.58 -27.61
N GLN A 406 19.80 -21.17 -26.65
CA GLN A 406 19.70 -22.59 -26.12
C GLN A 406 20.76 -23.39 -25.27
N LEU A 407 20.26 -24.08 -24.19
CA LEU A 407 20.79 -25.23 -23.32
C LEU A 407 22.00 -24.99 -22.34
N GLU A 408 22.17 -25.40 -21.04
CA GLU A 408 21.43 -25.82 -19.76
C GLU A 408 22.47 -25.58 -18.56
N ILE A 409 22.37 -25.38 -17.21
CA ILE A 409 21.51 -25.28 -15.96
C ILE A 409 20.98 -26.54 -15.19
N PRO A 410 21.17 -26.62 -13.84
CA PRO A 410 20.42 -27.42 -12.82
C PRO A 410 19.80 -26.62 -11.59
N GLU A 411 19.39 -27.31 -10.50
CA GLU A 411 18.51 -26.93 -9.34
C GLU A 411 19.23 -26.56 -7.98
N GLU A 412 18.79 -26.57 -6.68
CA GLU A 412 17.76 -27.28 -5.81
C GLU A 412 17.45 -26.53 -4.41
N GLU A 413 16.73 -27.11 -3.41
CA GLU A 413 15.95 -26.44 -2.25
C GLU A 413 15.92 -27.29 -0.90
N GLU A 414 15.56 -26.96 0.40
CA GLU A 414 15.37 -25.76 1.31
C GLU A 414 15.56 -26.05 2.89
N ALA A 415 14.66 -25.73 3.88
CA ALA A 415 14.90 -25.70 5.39
C ALA A 415 13.69 -25.93 6.39
N GLU A 416 13.86 -25.94 7.75
CA GLU A 416 12.80 -26.29 8.79
C GLU A 416 12.92 -25.63 10.21
N PHE A 417 11.81 -25.12 10.83
CA PHE A 417 11.46 -25.05 12.31
C PHE A 417 10.19 -24.19 12.60
N LEU A 418 9.10 -24.74 13.18
CA LEU A 418 7.98 -24.03 13.90
C LEU A 418 6.81 -24.99 14.23
N THR A 419 6.31 -25.09 15.49
CA THR A 419 5.17 -26.01 15.79
C THR A 419 4.28 -25.74 17.02
N ASN A 420 4.76 -25.11 18.11
CA ASN A 420 4.13 -25.31 19.44
C ASN A 420 2.96 -24.38 19.83
N GLY A 421 2.66 -23.30 19.10
CA GLY A 421 1.71 -22.25 19.57
C GLY A 421 0.22 -22.49 19.27
N PHE A 422 -0.13 -23.57 18.57
CA PHE A 422 -1.47 -23.71 17.95
C PHE A 422 -2.56 -24.22 18.92
N THR A 423 -2.21 -25.13 19.83
CA THR A 423 -3.19 -25.88 20.65
C THR A 423 -3.96 -25.00 21.65
N GLU A 424 -3.26 -24.04 22.27
CA GLU A 424 -3.81 -23.19 23.34
C GLU A 424 -4.94 -22.26 22.85
N ILE A 425 -4.79 -21.72 21.63
CA ILE A 425 -5.77 -20.85 20.98
C ILE A 425 -7.10 -21.60 20.75
N VAL A 426 -7.04 -22.88 20.40
CA VAL A 426 -8.23 -23.72 20.16
C VAL A 426 -9.01 -23.94 21.46
N GLU A 427 -8.32 -24.24 22.56
CA GLU A 427 -8.97 -24.51 23.86
C GLU A 427 -9.68 -23.28 24.43
N ILE A 428 -9.11 -22.09 24.27
CA ILE A 428 -9.73 -20.81 24.67
C ILE A 428 -10.97 -20.50 23.81
N ALA A 429 -10.90 -20.78 22.50
CA ALA A 429 -12.00 -20.53 21.58
C ALA A 429 -13.20 -21.48 21.77
N ASP A 430 -12.92 -22.73 22.12
CA ASP A 430 -13.93 -23.76 22.43
C ASP A 430 -14.66 -23.42 23.74
N LYS A 431 -13.93 -23.16 24.84
CA LYS A 431 -14.48 -22.64 26.10
C LYS A 431 -15.29 -21.35 25.93
N GLY A 432 -14.90 -20.52 24.95
CA GLY A 432 -15.58 -19.29 24.58
C GLY A 432 -16.82 -19.46 23.70
N GLY A 433 -17.22 -20.68 23.35
CA GLY A 433 -18.39 -20.97 22.52
C GLY A 433 -18.29 -20.43 21.09
N ARG A 434 -17.07 -20.30 20.53
CA ARG A 434 -16.84 -19.69 19.21
C ARG A 434 -16.93 -20.70 18.05
N PHE A 435 -16.83 -21.99 18.34
CA PHE A 435 -16.98 -23.08 17.36
C PHE A 435 -18.43 -23.56 17.26
N ILE A 436 -19.31 -22.73 16.69
CA ILE A 436 -20.72 -23.11 16.42
C ILE A 436 -20.79 -23.78 15.05
N PHE A 437 -20.78 -25.11 15.02
CA PHE A 437 -20.83 -25.93 13.79
C PHE A 437 -22.18 -26.65 13.59
N ASP A 438 -23.09 -26.51 14.55
CA ASP A 438 -24.33 -27.27 14.73
C ASP A 438 -25.61 -26.45 14.52
N GLU A 439 -25.49 -25.15 14.18
CA GLU A 439 -26.61 -24.25 13.90
C GLU A 439 -27.22 -24.48 12.50
N PHE A 440 -27.91 -25.62 12.37
CA PHE A 440 -28.61 -26.08 11.17
C PHE A 440 -30.07 -25.56 11.05
N SER A 441 -30.45 -24.54 11.82
CA SER A 441 -31.81 -23.98 11.78
C SER A 441 -32.18 -23.37 10.43
N GLY A 442 -33.44 -23.56 10.05
CA GLY A 442 -34.08 -22.96 8.87
C GLY A 442 -34.77 -21.62 9.17
N ASP A 443 -34.46 -20.98 10.30
CA ASP A 443 -35.08 -19.70 10.66
C ASP A 443 -34.60 -18.57 9.72
N LEU A 444 -35.53 -17.70 9.34
CA LEU A 444 -35.24 -16.53 8.51
C LEU A 444 -34.64 -15.38 9.32
N THR A 445 -34.84 -15.32 10.64
CA THR A 445 -34.36 -14.21 11.49
C THR A 445 -32.93 -14.39 12.01
N ILE A 446 -32.44 -15.62 12.09
CA ILE A 446 -31.07 -15.90 12.53
C ILE A 446 -30.07 -15.35 11.51
N ARG A 447 -29.13 -14.50 11.94
CA ARG A 447 -28.20 -13.80 11.02
C ARG A 447 -27.31 -14.76 10.24
N TYR A 448 -26.74 -15.75 10.91
CA TYR A 448 -25.88 -16.78 10.33
C TYR A 448 -26.35 -18.16 10.79
N SER A 449 -26.85 -18.97 9.88
CA SER A 449 -27.07 -20.41 10.06
C SER A 449 -26.42 -21.15 8.88
N PHE A 450 -26.23 -22.46 9.00
CA PHE A 450 -25.65 -23.26 7.91
C PHE A 450 -26.36 -23.03 6.57
N TRP A 451 -27.69 -23.06 6.57
CA TRP A 451 -28.49 -22.93 5.34
C TRP A 451 -28.41 -21.53 4.73
N ASN A 452 -28.54 -20.48 5.54
CA ASN A 452 -28.52 -19.12 5.01
C ASN A 452 -27.13 -18.74 4.48
N SER A 453 -26.06 -19.25 5.11
CA SER A 453 -24.68 -19.00 4.73
C SER A 453 -24.29 -19.78 3.47
N LEU A 454 -24.71 -21.04 3.37
CA LEU A 454 -24.52 -21.87 2.16
C LEU A 454 -25.25 -21.28 0.95
N ILE A 455 -26.54 -20.95 1.10
CA ILE A 455 -27.38 -20.47 0.00
C ILE A 455 -26.94 -19.07 -0.45
N ASN A 456 -26.70 -18.14 0.49
CA ASN A 456 -26.16 -16.83 0.15
C ASN A 456 -24.76 -16.97 -0.48
N GLY A 457 -23.88 -17.80 0.08
CA GLY A 457 -22.54 -18.04 -0.46
C GLY A 457 -22.55 -18.50 -1.92
N ILE A 458 -23.40 -19.49 -2.26
CA ILE A 458 -23.54 -19.99 -3.63
C ILE A 458 -23.93 -18.86 -4.59
N PHE A 459 -24.99 -18.09 -4.29
CA PHE A 459 -25.44 -17.01 -5.18
C PHE A 459 -24.48 -15.81 -5.20
N PHE A 460 -23.94 -15.41 -4.04
CA PHE A 460 -23.00 -14.31 -3.91
C PHE A 460 -21.70 -14.56 -4.69
N TYR A 461 -21.07 -15.72 -4.54
CA TYR A 461 -19.86 -16.05 -5.31
C TYR A 461 -20.16 -16.30 -6.79
N THR A 462 -21.34 -16.81 -7.14
CA THR A 462 -21.79 -16.90 -8.55
C THR A 462 -21.96 -15.52 -9.19
N TYR A 463 -22.50 -14.54 -8.47
CA TYR A 463 -22.51 -13.14 -8.91
C TYR A 463 -21.08 -12.58 -9.01
N LEU A 464 -20.29 -12.72 -7.94
CA LEU A 464 -18.97 -12.11 -7.81
C LEU A 464 -17.98 -12.59 -8.88
N TYR A 465 -18.04 -13.86 -9.28
CA TYR A 465 -17.15 -14.41 -10.31
C TYR A 465 -17.82 -14.61 -11.68
N GLY A 466 -19.14 -14.82 -11.75
CA GLY A 466 -19.84 -15.04 -13.02
C GLY A 466 -20.31 -13.76 -13.72
N VAL A 467 -20.59 -12.70 -12.97
CA VAL A 467 -21.33 -11.52 -13.48
C VAL A 467 -20.67 -10.19 -13.14
N ASN A 468 -19.97 -10.07 -12.00
CA ASN A 468 -19.32 -8.82 -11.62
C ASN A 468 -18.19 -8.44 -12.60
N GLN A 469 -18.38 -7.29 -13.27
CA GLN A 469 -17.48 -6.74 -14.28
C GLN A 469 -16.01 -6.67 -13.85
N ALA A 470 -15.73 -6.41 -12.56
CA ALA A 470 -14.35 -6.33 -12.06
C ALA A 470 -13.60 -7.67 -12.08
N GLN A 471 -14.31 -8.81 -12.07
CA GLN A 471 -13.73 -10.14 -12.33
C GLN A 471 -13.82 -10.52 -13.81
N VAL A 472 -14.94 -10.23 -14.49
CA VAL A 472 -15.13 -10.53 -15.93
C VAL A 472 -14.02 -9.89 -16.78
N GLN A 473 -13.66 -8.63 -16.53
CA GLN A 473 -12.53 -7.96 -17.21
C GLN A 473 -11.19 -8.67 -17.00
N ARG A 474 -10.98 -9.36 -15.86
CA ARG A 474 -9.76 -10.14 -15.61
C ARG A 474 -9.71 -11.38 -16.50
N TYR A 475 -10.84 -12.05 -16.71
CA TYR A 475 -10.90 -13.19 -17.66
C TYR A 475 -10.73 -12.74 -19.11
N LEU A 476 -11.33 -11.62 -19.52
CA LEU A 476 -11.15 -11.04 -20.86
C LEU A 476 -9.71 -10.58 -21.12
N SER A 477 -8.94 -10.24 -20.08
CA SER A 477 -7.50 -9.94 -20.20
C SER A 477 -6.63 -11.17 -20.49
N LEU A 478 -7.16 -12.38 -20.30
CA LEU A 478 -6.47 -13.64 -20.58
C LEU A 478 -6.82 -14.11 -21.98
N GLY A 479 -5.91 -13.92 -22.94
CA GLY A 479 -6.13 -14.20 -24.38
C GLY A 479 -6.30 -15.66 -24.80
N ASN A 480 -6.94 -16.50 -23.97
CA ASN A 480 -7.42 -17.85 -24.31
C ASN A 480 -8.36 -18.39 -23.22
N LEU A 481 -9.51 -18.97 -23.58
CA LEU A 481 -10.50 -19.50 -22.63
C LEU A 481 -9.92 -20.51 -21.64
N LYS A 482 -9.06 -21.43 -22.10
CA LYS A 482 -8.36 -22.41 -21.24
C LYS A 482 -7.46 -21.74 -20.19
N LYS A 483 -6.89 -20.56 -20.47
CA LYS A 483 -6.12 -19.78 -19.49
C LYS A 483 -7.04 -19.13 -18.44
N ALA A 484 -8.20 -18.61 -18.85
CA ALA A 484 -9.21 -18.07 -17.92
C ALA A 484 -9.79 -19.16 -16.99
N GLN A 485 -10.16 -20.32 -17.54
CA GLN A 485 -10.62 -21.47 -16.76
C GLN A 485 -9.56 -21.92 -15.75
N LYS A 486 -8.30 -22.07 -16.18
CA LYS A 486 -7.20 -22.44 -15.26
C LYS A 486 -6.98 -21.36 -14.19
N ALA A 487 -7.06 -20.07 -14.52
CA ALA A 487 -6.93 -18.99 -13.54
C ALA A 487 -8.06 -19.01 -12.49
N LEU A 488 -9.31 -19.29 -12.90
CA LEU A 488 -10.43 -19.45 -11.98
C LEU A 488 -10.24 -20.67 -11.07
N MET A 489 -9.84 -21.82 -11.62
CA MET A 489 -9.57 -23.04 -10.84
C MET A 489 -8.44 -22.84 -9.81
N TRP A 490 -7.38 -22.11 -10.15
CA TRP A 490 -6.31 -21.76 -9.19
C TRP A 490 -6.72 -20.69 -8.19
N SER A 491 -7.75 -19.88 -8.49
CA SER A 491 -8.27 -18.89 -7.53
C SER A 491 -8.98 -19.56 -6.36
N PHE A 492 -9.63 -20.70 -6.56
CA PHE A 492 -10.39 -21.41 -5.51
C PHE A 492 -9.54 -21.87 -4.31
N PRO A 493 -8.45 -22.66 -4.45
CA PRO A 493 -7.65 -23.10 -3.30
C PRO A 493 -6.91 -21.95 -2.62
N LEU A 494 -6.47 -20.93 -3.36
CA LEU A 494 -5.84 -19.73 -2.78
C LEU A 494 -6.86 -18.92 -1.97
N LEU A 495 -8.09 -18.76 -2.48
CA LEU A 495 -9.16 -18.08 -1.76
C LEU A 495 -9.59 -18.87 -0.51
N LEU A 496 -9.69 -20.19 -0.61
CA LEU A 496 -10.01 -21.06 0.54
C LEU A 496 -8.96 -20.92 1.64
N LEU A 497 -7.67 -21.04 1.30
CA LEU A 497 -6.56 -20.82 2.23
C LEU A 497 -6.62 -19.43 2.87
N PHE A 498 -6.88 -18.38 2.09
CA PHE A 498 -6.97 -17.01 2.59
C PHE A 498 -8.15 -16.80 3.56
N ASN A 499 -9.32 -17.40 3.30
CA ASN A 499 -10.45 -17.34 4.22
C ASN A 499 -10.21 -18.18 5.50
N LEU A 500 -9.52 -19.31 5.39
CA LEU A 500 -9.09 -20.07 6.56
C LEU A 500 -8.10 -19.28 7.44
N ILE A 501 -7.16 -18.54 6.84
CA ILE A 501 -6.27 -17.63 7.58
C ILE A 501 -7.08 -16.54 8.29
N ILE A 502 -8.01 -15.86 7.61
CA ILE A 502 -8.86 -14.82 8.25
C ILE A 502 -9.71 -15.40 9.40
N PHE A 503 -10.19 -16.63 9.26
CA PHE A 503 -10.91 -17.33 10.33
C PHE A 503 -10.00 -17.61 11.55
N TRP A 504 -8.77 -18.06 11.32
CA TRP A 504 -7.76 -18.22 12.38
C TRP A 504 -7.31 -16.90 13.00
N ASP A 505 -7.16 -15.83 12.22
CA ASP A 505 -6.88 -14.48 12.72
C ASP A 505 -8.00 -14.02 13.67
N GLY A 506 -9.27 -14.20 13.28
CA GLY A 506 -10.43 -13.84 14.10
C GLY A 506 -10.54 -14.63 15.41
N ILE A 507 -10.19 -15.92 15.38
CA ILE A 507 -10.14 -16.77 16.57
C ILE A 507 -8.97 -16.39 17.48
N SER A 508 -7.79 -16.12 16.90
CA SER A 508 -6.60 -15.68 17.65
C SER A 508 -6.83 -14.31 18.30
N LEU A 509 -7.52 -13.41 17.60
CA LEU A 509 -7.94 -12.11 18.11
C LEU A 509 -8.97 -12.24 19.24
N TYR A 510 -9.85 -13.25 19.20
CA TYR A 510 -10.72 -13.57 20.33
C TYR A 510 -9.91 -14.05 21.54
N ALA A 511 -8.98 -15.00 21.36
CA ALA A 511 -8.15 -15.51 22.45
C ALA A 511 -7.31 -14.39 23.12
N LEU A 512 -6.79 -13.43 22.33
CA LEU A 512 -6.06 -12.25 22.81
C LEU A 512 -6.89 -11.30 23.71
N PHE A 513 -8.22 -11.39 23.66
CA PHE A 513 -9.17 -10.50 24.34
C PHE A 513 -10.24 -11.26 25.14
N HIS A 514 -10.03 -12.54 25.44
CA HIS A 514 -11.05 -13.35 26.12
C HIS A 514 -11.29 -12.92 27.58
N ASP A 515 -10.24 -12.54 28.31
CA ASP A 515 -10.29 -12.04 29.70
C ASP A 515 -10.83 -10.60 29.84
N CYS A 516 -10.72 -9.78 28.80
CA CYS A 516 -11.04 -8.36 28.84
C CYS A 516 -11.40 -7.81 27.45
N ASP A 517 -12.68 -7.47 27.26
CA ASP A 517 -13.21 -6.88 26.03
C ASP A 517 -12.86 -5.38 25.91
N PRO A 518 -11.98 -4.97 24.97
CA PRO A 518 -11.57 -3.57 24.80
C PRO A 518 -12.64 -2.70 24.12
N MET A 519 -13.85 -3.22 23.87
CA MET A 519 -15.03 -2.40 23.56
C MET A 519 -15.84 -2.00 24.81
N LYS A 520 -15.52 -2.55 25.99
CA LYS A 520 -16.23 -2.29 27.26
C LYS A 520 -15.35 -1.65 28.34
N ASP A 521 -14.03 -1.71 28.19
CA ASP A 521 -13.10 -1.00 29.07
C ASP A 521 -13.28 0.52 28.96
N GLU A 522 -13.58 1.19 30.08
CA GLU A 522 -13.77 2.65 30.13
C GLU A 522 -12.51 3.42 29.71
N ASN A 523 -11.33 2.81 29.86
CA ASN A 523 -10.03 3.38 29.51
C ASN A 523 -9.75 3.31 27.99
N VAL A 524 -10.39 2.40 27.26
CA VAL A 524 -10.08 2.09 25.85
C VAL A 524 -11.34 2.21 25.00
N LYS A 525 -11.66 3.44 24.58
CA LYS A 525 -12.90 3.74 23.84
C LYS A 525 -12.82 3.37 22.34
N LEU A 526 -12.86 2.07 22.02
CA LEU A 526 -13.16 1.60 20.67
C LEU A 526 -14.60 1.98 20.29
N SER A 527 -14.77 2.67 19.16
CA SER A 527 -16.07 3.13 18.67
C SER A 527 -16.77 2.10 17.75
N SER A 528 -16.03 1.16 17.17
CA SER A 528 -16.60 0.06 16.38
C SER A 528 -15.76 -1.21 16.49
N ALA A 529 -16.40 -2.37 16.27
CA ALA A 529 -15.72 -3.66 16.25
C ALA A 529 -14.66 -3.77 15.13
N ASP A 530 -14.80 -2.97 14.06
CA ASP A 530 -13.83 -2.90 12.95
C ASP A 530 -12.44 -2.41 13.42
N GLN A 531 -12.37 -1.73 14.57
CA GLN A 531 -11.13 -1.23 15.18
C GLN A 531 -10.38 -2.30 15.98
N LEU A 532 -11.01 -3.44 16.28
CA LEU A 532 -10.43 -4.50 17.13
C LEU A 532 -9.18 -5.14 16.51
N MET A 533 -9.17 -5.37 15.19
CA MET A 533 -8.03 -5.97 14.49
C MET A 533 -6.82 -5.02 14.42
N PRO A 534 -6.95 -3.74 14.03
CA PRO A 534 -5.89 -2.74 14.23
C PRO A 534 -5.38 -2.62 15.67
N TYR A 535 -6.27 -2.68 16.66
CA TYR A 535 -5.90 -2.63 18.08
C TYR A 535 -5.14 -3.90 18.53
N GLY A 536 -5.54 -5.08 18.07
CA GLY A 536 -4.81 -6.34 18.28
C GLY A 536 -3.42 -6.34 17.65
N ILE A 537 -3.29 -5.83 16.41
CA ILE A 537 -1.98 -5.62 15.75
C ILE A 537 -1.08 -4.73 16.60
N LEU A 538 -1.60 -3.63 17.14
CA LEU A 538 -0.86 -2.73 18.03
C LEU A 538 -0.51 -3.38 19.38
N LYS A 539 -1.40 -4.21 19.95
CA LYS A 539 -1.18 -4.94 21.21
C LYS A 539 -0.14 -6.06 21.11
N ILE A 540 -0.07 -6.77 19.98
CA ILE A 540 0.91 -7.86 19.77
C ILE A 540 2.24 -7.32 19.24
N TYR A 541 2.20 -6.38 18.29
CA TYR A 541 3.38 -5.96 17.51
C TYR A 541 3.82 -4.52 17.78
N GLY A 542 3.27 -3.84 18.79
CA GLY A 542 3.64 -2.47 19.17
C GLY A 542 5.12 -2.34 19.55
N ASP A 543 5.64 -3.30 20.30
CA ASP A 543 7.05 -3.36 20.70
C ASP A 543 8.00 -3.83 19.59
N ILE A 544 7.48 -4.31 18.44
CA ILE A 544 8.26 -4.79 17.30
C ILE A 544 8.26 -3.74 16.18
N PRO A 545 9.27 -2.84 16.12
CA PRO A 545 9.32 -1.77 15.13
C PRO A 545 9.31 -2.32 13.70
N GLY A 546 8.46 -1.73 12.85
CA GLY A 546 8.26 -2.12 11.46
C GLY A 546 7.17 -3.17 11.23
N LEU A 547 6.99 -4.15 12.12
CA LEU A 547 6.02 -5.24 11.92
C LEU A 547 4.57 -4.73 11.98
N THR A 548 4.23 -3.91 12.97
CA THR A 548 2.96 -3.14 13.01
C THR A 548 2.71 -2.38 11.70
N GLY A 549 3.74 -1.75 11.14
CA GLY A 549 3.65 -0.99 9.88
C GLY A 549 3.39 -1.88 8.67
N LEU A 550 3.96 -3.09 8.63
CA LEU A 550 3.74 -4.08 7.59
C LEU A 550 2.30 -4.62 7.61
N CYS A 551 1.77 -4.95 8.80
CA CYS A 551 0.39 -5.39 8.97
C CYS A 551 -0.61 -4.31 8.50
N ILE A 552 -0.41 -3.05 8.92
CA ILE A 552 -1.22 -1.90 8.49
C ILE A 552 -1.13 -1.69 6.96
N ALA A 553 0.07 -1.79 6.38
CA ALA A 553 0.25 -1.69 4.92
C ALA A 553 -0.47 -2.82 4.16
N GLY A 554 -0.58 -4.02 4.75
CA GLY A 554 -1.37 -5.13 4.20
C GLY A 554 -2.86 -4.80 4.08
N VAL A 555 -3.47 -4.24 5.14
CA VAL A 555 -4.88 -3.82 5.15
C VAL A 555 -5.14 -2.74 4.09
N PHE A 556 -4.25 -1.76 3.96
CA PHE A 556 -4.35 -0.74 2.90
C PHE A 556 -4.15 -1.33 1.49
N SER A 557 -3.24 -2.29 1.32
CA SER A 557 -3.00 -2.96 0.03
C SER A 557 -4.25 -3.71 -0.48
N ALA A 558 -4.91 -4.47 0.38
CA ALA A 558 -6.16 -5.16 0.05
C ALA A 558 -7.29 -4.18 -0.34
N SER A 559 -7.39 -3.07 0.40
CA SER A 559 -8.36 -2.00 0.16
C SER A 559 -8.10 -1.30 -1.20
N LEU A 560 -6.86 -0.90 -1.46
CA LEU A 560 -6.46 -0.18 -2.68
C LEU A 560 -6.54 -1.06 -3.94
N GLY A 561 -6.19 -2.35 -3.85
CA GLY A 561 -6.34 -3.29 -4.96
C GLY A 561 -7.80 -3.50 -5.38
N THR A 562 -8.71 -3.49 -4.40
CA THR A 562 -10.17 -3.57 -4.62
C THR A 562 -10.70 -2.27 -5.23
N LEU A 563 -10.36 -1.12 -4.63
CA LEU A 563 -10.75 0.21 -5.13
C LEU A 563 -10.31 0.45 -6.58
N SER A 564 -9.04 0.14 -6.90
CA SER A 564 -8.47 0.26 -8.24
C SER A 564 -9.22 -0.61 -9.27
N SER A 565 -9.57 -1.84 -8.89
CA SER A 565 -10.37 -2.74 -9.74
C SER A 565 -11.78 -2.21 -9.99
N ALA A 566 -12.44 -1.66 -8.96
CA ALA A 566 -13.78 -1.10 -9.05
C ALA A 566 -13.83 0.17 -9.93
N VAL A 567 -12.92 1.13 -9.71
CA VAL A 567 -12.86 2.38 -10.50
C VAL A 567 -12.60 2.09 -11.98
N ASN A 568 -11.71 1.14 -12.29
CA ASN A 568 -11.46 0.70 -13.68
C ASN A 568 -12.69 0.02 -14.31
N ALA A 569 -13.41 -0.80 -13.54
CA ALA A 569 -14.64 -1.43 -14.01
C ALA A 569 -15.73 -0.39 -14.33
N LEU A 570 -15.98 0.56 -13.41
CA LEU A 570 -16.97 1.64 -13.59
C LEU A 570 -16.63 2.54 -14.78
N ALA A 571 -15.37 2.95 -14.93
CA ALA A 571 -14.95 3.79 -16.06
C ALA A 571 -15.14 3.08 -17.41
N ASN A 572 -14.89 1.77 -17.47
CA ASN A 572 -15.12 0.96 -18.67
C ASN A 572 -16.62 0.74 -18.96
N ILE A 573 -17.45 0.40 -17.97
CA ILE A 573 -18.92 0.31 -18.10
C ILE A 573 -19.47 1.60 -18.69
N THR A 574 -19.08 2.74 -18.12
CA THR A 574 -19.55 4.06 -18.57
C THR A 574 -19.15 4.36 -20.01
N ILE A 575 -18.04 3.80 -20.51
CA ILE A 575 -17.63 3.96 -21.90
C ILE A 575 -18.37 3.01 -22.84
N GLU A 576 -18.36 1.71 -22.54
CA GLU A 576 -18.93 0.68 -23.41
C GLU A 576 -20.46 0.75 -23.46
N ASP A 577 -21.10 0.96 -22.31
CA ASP A 577 -22.55 0.77 -22.12
C ASP A 577 -23.33 2.09 -22.16
N PHE A 578 -22.68 3.24 -21.91
CA PHE A 578 -23.33 4.57 -21.91
C PHE A 578 -22.77 5.52 -22.97
N ILE A 579 -21.45 5.74 -23.06
CA ILE A 579 -20.90 6.73 -24.00
C ILE A 579 -20.93 6.22 -25.44
N LYS A 580 -20.47 4.99 -25.72
CA LYS A 580 -20.45 4.46 -27.10
C LYS A 580 -21.84 4.39 -27.75
N PRO A 581 -22.92 3.93 -27.08
CA PRO A 581 -24.24 3.85 -27.72
C PRO A 581 -24.84 5.22 -28.00
N PHE A 582 -24.71 6.18 -27.07
CA PHE A 582 -25.22 7.55 -27.25
C PHE A 582 -24.37 8.37 -28.24
N CYS A 583 -23.06 8.11 -28.36
CA CYS A 583 -22.21 8.72 -29.38
C CYS A 583 -22.38 8.07 -30.77
N HIS A 584 -23.55 8.28 -31.39
CA HIS A 584 -23.96 7.84 -32.73
C HIS A 584 -23.07 8.33 -33.92
N CYS A 585 -21.86 8.84 -33.70
CA CYS A 585 -21.05 9.51 -34.72
C CYS A 585 -19.58 9.02 -34.79
N LYS A 586 -19.33 8.15 -35.78
CA LYS A 586 -18.01 7.67 -36.26
C LYS A 586 -17.19 6.86 -35.24
N LYS A 587 -16.12 6.21 -35.75
CA LYS A 587 -15.08 5.58 -34.93
C LYS A 587 -14.41 6.65 -34.07
N VAL A 588 -14.83 6.79 -32.81
CA VAL A 588 -14.14 7.63 -31.82
C VAL A 588 -12.70 7.12 -31.70
N ASN A 589 -11.73 8.02 -31.80
CA ASN A 589 -10.32 7.66 -31.73
C ASN A 589 -10.02 6.99 -30.38
N ASP A 590 -9.39 5.81 -30.38
CA ASP A 590 -9.04 5.05 -29.16
C ASP A 590 -8.26 5.90 -28.16
N THR A 591 -7.44 6.84 -28.65
CA THR A 591 -6.67 7.80 -27.84
C THR A 591 -7.58 8.74 -27.05
N TRP A 592 -8.75 9.08 -27.60
CA TRP A 592 -9.77 9.95 -27.00
C TRP A 592 -10.69 9.17 -26.06
N MET A 593 -11.12 7.96 -26.44
CA MET A 593 -11.83 7.05 -25.50
C MET A 593 -10.97 6.78 -24.26
N ALA A 594 -9.69 6.46 -24.45
CA ALA A 594 -8.71 6.29 -23.37
C ALA A 594 -8.33 7.61 -22.66
N PHE A 595 -8.84 8.77 -23.07
CA PHE A 595 -8.77 10.02 -22.31
C PHE A 595 -10.02 10.18 -21.42
N ILE A 596 -11.22 9.97 -21.97
CA ILE A 596 -12.47 9.99 -21.18
C ILE A 596 -12.40 8.97 -20.04
N ALA A 597 -11.86 7.77 -20.29
CA ALA A 597 -11.73 6.72 -19.28
C ALA A 597 -11.02 7.20 -17.99
N LYS A 598 -10.03 8.07 -18.14
CA LYS A 598 -9.26 8.63 -17.02
C LYS A 598 -10.00 9.78 -16.35
N LEU A 599 -10.71 10.61 -17.13
CA LEU A 599 -11.55 11.67 -16.59
C LEU A 599 -12.69 11.10 -15.75
N LEU A 600 -13.33 10.02 -16.21
CA LEU A 600 -14.32 9.26 -15.47
C LEU A 600 -13.72 8.58 -14.23
N ALA A 601 -12.55 7.94 -14.35
CA ALA A 601 -11.87 7.35 -13.20
C ALA A 601 -11.56 8.40 -12.11
N ILE A 602 -11.12 9.61 -12.49
CA ILE A 602 -10.95 10.74 -11.56
C ILE A 602 -12.29 11.13 -10.92
N GLY A 603 -13.36 11.28 -11.72
CA GLY A 603 -14.71 11.58 -11.23
C GLY A 603 -15.22 10.56 -10.21
N TYR A 604 -15.03 9.27 -10.48
CA TYR A 604 -15.40 8.19 -9.56
C TYR A 604 -14.52 8.16 -8.30
N ILE A 605 -13.24 8.47 -8.37
CA ILE A 605 -12.38 8.62 -7.17
C ILE A 605 -12.87 9.79 -6.32
N CYS A 606 -13.18 10.94 -6.91
CA CYS A 606 -13.75 12.09 -6.18
C CYS A 606 -15.12 11.76 -5.55
N LEU A 607 -15.98 11.03 -6.27
CA LEU A 607 -17.27 10.55 -5.74
C LEU A 607 -17.08 9.60 -4.55
N ILE A 608 -16.13 8.66 -4.64
CA ILE A 608 -15.85 7.70 -3.57
C ILE A 608 -15.25 8.41 -2.34
N LEU A 609 -14.39 9.42 -2.53
CA LEU A 609 -13.88 10.25 -1.43
C LEU A 609 -14.99 11.07 -0.76
N LEU A 610 -15.93 11.63 -1.53
CA LEU A 610 -17.10 12.33 -0.99
C LEU A 610 -18.01 11.36 -0.21
N MET A 611 -18.28 10.17 -0.75
CA MET A 611 -19.05 9.13 -0.06
C MET A 611 -18.34 8.63 1.20
N ALA A 612 -17.00 8.56 1.22
CA ALA A 612 -16.24 8.18 2.41
C ALA A 612 -16.47 9.16 3.58
N LEU A 613 -16.56 10.47 3.30
CA LEU A 613 -16.95 11.47 4.32
C LEU A 613 -18.36 11.18 4.86
N VAL A 614 -19.32 10.81 4.01
CA VAL A 614 -20.68 10.43 4.44
C VAL A 614 -20.69 9.12 5.25
N THR A 615 -19.84 8.14 4.92
CA THR A 615 -19.76 6.87 5.69
C THR A 615 -19.30 7.05 7.14
N SER A 616 -18.71 8.20 7.52
CA SER A 616 -18.43 8.52 8.93
C SER A 616 -19.69 8.60 9.80
N SER A 617 -20.87 8.80 9.20
CA SER A 617 -22.17 8.80 9.88
C SER A 617 -22.84 7.42 9.94
N PHE A 618 -22.21 6.35 9.42
CA PHE A 618 -22.80 5.00 9.40
C PHE A 618 -22.42 4.21 10.65
N ARG A 619 -23.41 3.57 11.29
CA ARG A 619 -23.25 2.77 12.52
C ARG A 619 -22.27 1.60 12.36
N ALA A 620 -22.34 0.89 11.24
CA ALA A 620 -21.50 -0.25 10.93
C ALA A 620 -21.27 -0.30 9.42
N VAL A 621 -20.02 -0.07 8.98
CA VAL A 621 -19.69 0.06 7.55
C VAL A 621 -19.85 -1.27 6.81
N LEU A 622 -19.53 -2.39 7.46
CA LEU A 622 -19.69 -3.73 6.90
C LEU A 622 -21.17 -4.08 6.65
N GLU A 623 -22.07 -3.73 7.57
CA GLU A 623 -23.50 -4.03 7.41
C GLU A 623 -24.14 -3.15 6.32
N ALA A 624 -23.81 -1.86 6.30
CA ALA A 624 -24.25 -0.94 5.25
C ALA A 624 -23.75 -1.36 3.85
N SER A 625 -22.48 -1.79 3.73
CA SER A 625 -21.93 -2.24 2.44
C SER A 625 -22.55 -3.55 1.96
N ASN A 626 -22.84 -4.51 2.86
CA ASN A 626 -23.56 -5.74 2.52
C ASN A 626 -24.99 -5.47 2.01
N VAL A 627 -25.72 -4.52 2.59
CA VAL A 627 -27.05 -4.12 2.11
C VAL A 627 -26.98 -3.50 0.70
N VAL A 628 -26.07 -2.53 0.48
CA VAL A 628 -25.91 -1.88 -0.83
C VAL A 628 -25.44 -2.86 -1.91
N LEU A 629 -24.56 -3.81 -1.56
CA LEU A 629 -24.09 -4.85 -2.47
C LEU A 629 -25.19 -5.86 -2.79
N GLY A 630 -25.93 -6.37 -1.79
CA GLY A 630 -27.02 -7.32 -1.99
C GLY A 630 -28.15 -6.78 -2.86
N MET A 631 -28.48 -5.48 -2.71
CA MET A 631 -29.47 -4.75 -3.50
C MET A 631 -29.23 -4.81 -5.01
N THR A 632 -27.96 -4.93 -5.43
CA THR A 632 -27.58 -5.02 -6.85
C THR A 632 -27.20 -6.43 -7.27
N ALA A 633 -26.51 -7.19 -6.40
CA ALA A 633 -26.00 -8.53 -6.70
C ALA A 633 -27.11 -9.54 -7.05
N GLY A 634 -28.15 -9.64 -6.22
CA GLY A 634 -29.24 -10.59 -6.41
C GLY A 634 -30.01 -10.35 -7.73
N PRO A 635 -30.55 -9.13 -7.96
CA PRO A 635 -31.29 -8.82 -9.17
C PRO A 635 -30.46 -8.92 -10.46
N ILE A 636 -29.20 -8.45 -10.46
CA ILE A 636 -28.34 -8.56 -11.66
C ILE A 636 -28.02 -10.02 -11.97
N LEU A 637 -27.75 -10.87 -10.97
CA LEU A 637 -27.59 -12.30 -11.20
C LEU A 637 -28.89 -12.96 -11.69
N GLY A 638 -30.05 -12.54 -11.17
CA GLY A 638 -31.36 -13.00 -11.64
C GLY A 638 -31.62 -12.72 -13.12
N MET A 639 -31.28 -11.52 -13.60
CA MET A 639 -31.30 -11.15 -15.02
C MET A 639 -30.43 -12.10 -15.87
N TYR A 640 -29.18 -12.33 -15.46
CA TYR A 640 -28.25 -13.17 -16.21
C TYR A 640 -28.71 -14.64 -16.25
N ILE A 641 -29.27 -15.17 -15.15
CA ILE A 641 -29.87 -16.51 -15.12
C ILE A 641 -31.07 -16.58 -16.07
N LEU A 642 -31.99 -15.62 -16.00
CA LEU A 642 -33.19 -15.57 -16.85
C LEU A 642 -32.85 -15.59 -18.35
N GLY A 643 -31.84 -14.82 -18.77
CA GLY A 643 -31.36 -14.78 -20.16
C GLY A 643 -30.53 -16.00 -20.59
N MET A 644 -29.72 -16.60 -19.71
CA MET A 644 -28.92 -17.80 -20.04
C MET A 644 -29.75 -19.09 -20.11
N PHE A 645 -30.87 -19.14 -19.37
CA PHE A 645 -31.66 -20.36 -19.18
C PHE A 645 -33.06 -20.36 -19.80
N THR A 646 -33.56 -19.23 -20.31
CA THR A 646 -34.87 -19.18 -20.98
C THR A 646 -34.79 -18.53 -22.36
N THR A 647 -35.52 -19.09 -23.32
CA THR A 647 -35.67 -18.55 -24.69
C THR A 647 -36.84 -17.58 -24.83
N LYS A 648 -37.61 -17.35 -23.75
CA LYS A 648 -38.78 -16.46 -23.71
C LYS A 648 -38.51 -15.11 -23.03
N ALA A 649 -37.32 -14.92 -22.44
CA ALA A 649 -36.94 -13.63 -21.86
C ALA A 649 -36.84 -12.57 -22.97
N ASN A 650 -37.46 -11.41 -22.75
CA ASN A 650 -37.31 -10.24 -23.60
C ASN A 650 -36.76 -9.05 -22.79
N GLU A 651 -36.19 -8.07 -23.48
CA GLU A 651 -35.56 -6.90 -22.87
C GLU A 651 -36.49 -6.14 -21.89
N PRO A 652 -37.71 -5.69 -22.27
CA PRO A 652 -38.56 -4.93 -21.35
C PRO A 652 -39.06 -5.75 -20.16
N GLY A 653 -39.41 -7.04 -20.35
CA GLY A 653 -39.82 -7.91 -19.25
C GLY A 653 -38.68 -8.18 -18.27
N THR A 654 -37.46 -8.41 -18.79
CA THR A 654 -36.25 -8.59 -17.98
C THR A 654 -35.89 -7.33 -17.19
N LEU A 655 -36.08 -6.14 -17.78
CA LEU A 655 -35.87 -4.86 -17.10
C LEU A 655 -36.89 -4.62 -15.98
N ILE A 656 -38.17 -4.97 -16.19
CA ILE A 656 -39.20 -4.95 -15.13
C ILE A 656 -38.82 -5.93 -14.00
N GLY A 657 -38.33 -7.12 -14.34
CA GLY A 657 -37.76 -8.07 -13.39
C GLY A 657 -36.66 -7.45 -12.53
N LEU A 658 -35.63 -6.87 -13.15
CA LEU A 658 -34.52 -6.20 -12.45
C LEU A 658 -35.04 -5.12 -11.49
N LEU A 659 -35.86 -4.19 -11.99
CA LEU A 659 -36.36 -3.07 -11.21
C LEU A 659 -37.20 -3.54 -10.01
N SER A 660 -38.04 -4.57 -10.19
CA SER A 660 -38.82 -5.14 -9.09
C SER A 660 -37.95 -5.76 -8.00
N GLY A 661 -36.88 -6.50 -8.36
CA GLY A 661 -35.95 -7.08 -7.40
C GLY A 661 -35.11 -6.04 -6.67
N VAL A 662 -34.62 -5.01 -7.37
CA VAL A 662 -33.86 -3.90 -6.78
C VAL A 662 -34.72 -3.11 -5.79
N LEU A 663 -35.94 -2.73 -6.18
CA LEU A 663 -36.87 -1.98 -5.32
C LEU A 663 -37.29 -2.80 -4.08
N TRP A 664 -37.57 -4.09 -4.26
CA TRP A 664 -37.92 -4.97 -3.14
C TRP A 664 -36.75 -5.14 -2.15
N PHE A 665 -35.53 -5.39 -2.64
CA PHE A 665 -34.36 -5.49 -1.75
C PHE A 665 -34.10 -4.16 -1.06
N ALA A 666 -34.16 -3.03 -1.77
CA ALA A 666 -33.94 -1.71 -1.18
C ALA A 666 -34.89 -1.46 0.01
N TRP A 667 -36.19 -1.75 -0.17
CA TRP A 667 -37.18 -1.62 0.88
C TRP A 667 -36.94 -2.56 2.08
N ALA A 668 -36.65 -3.84 1.83
CA ALA A 668 -36.41 -4.82 2.89
C ALA A 668 -35.08 -4.58 3.64
N GLY A 669 -33.99 -4.34 2.90
CA GLY A 669 -32.63 -4.17 3.41
C GLY A 669 -32.42 -2.88 4.17
N PHE A 670 -32.86 -1.73 3.64
CA PHE A 670 -32.82 -0.47 4.39
C PHE A 670 -33.82 -0.47 5.55
N GLY A 671 -34.98 -1.13 5.41
CA GLY A 671 -35.92 -1.34 6.51
C GLY A 671 -35.29 -2.09 7.69
N SER A 672 -34.59 -3.20 7.42
CA SER A 672 -33.83 -3.96 8.43
C SER A 672 -32.73 -3.12 9.08
N TYR A 673 -31.92 -2.42 8.28
CA TYR A 673 -30.83 -1.57 8.75
C TYR A 673 -31.31 -0.42 9.66
N ILE A 674 -32.47 0.19 9.35
CA ILE A 674 -33.06 1.29 10.12
C ILE A 674 -33.71 0.78 11.42
N THR A 675 -34.41 -0.36 11.38
CA THR A 675 -35.23 -0.83 12.50
C THR A 675 -34.48 -1.61 13.59
N LYS A 676 -33.23 -2.03 13.33
CA LYS A 676 -32.28 -2.56 14.34
C LYS A 676 -32.85 -3.75 15.15
N PRO A 677 -33.26 -4.86 14.52
CA PRO A 677 -33.64 -6.07 15.27
C PRO A 677 -32.50 -6.50 16.20
N LYS A 678 -32.82 -6.77 17.47
CA LYS A 678 -31.81 -7.21 18.45
C LYS A 678 -31.25 -8.58 18.04
N VAL A 679 -29.93 -8.64 17.90
CA VAL A 679 -29.21 -9.90 17.67
C VAL A 679 -28.71 -10.40 19.03
N PRO A 680 -28.88 -11.69 19.39
CA PRO A 680 -28.24 -12.25 20.58
C PRO A 680 -26.71 -12.23 20.39
N THR A 681 -26.04 -11.29 21.03
CA THR A 681 -24.58 -11.26 21.12
C THR A 681 -24.13 -12.26 22.18
N LEU A 682 -23.23 -13.19 21.82
CA LEU A 682 -22.57 -14.04 22.81
C LEU A 682 -21.93 -13.19 23.91
N SER A 683 -21.91 -13.72 25.14
CA SER A 683 -21.22 -13.12 26.26
C SER A 683 -19.75 -12.80 25.93
N ARG A 684 -19.23 -11.78 26.61
CA ARG A 684 -17.84 -11.33 26.56
C ARG A 684 -17.46 -10.92 27.98
N ASP A 685 -16.38 -11.48 28.48
CA ASP A 685 -15.93 -11.25 29.85
C ASP A 685 -15.26 -9.88 30.03
N ILE A 686 -15.15 -9.49 31.29
CA ILE A 686 -14.58 -8.24 31.80
C ILE A 686 -13.73 -8.53 33.06
N SER A 687 -13.76 -9.76 33.62
CA SER A 687 -13.13 -10.09 34.90
C SER A 687 -11.62 -9.93 34.93
N GLY A 688 -10.93 -9.92 33.79
CA GLY A 688 -9.49 -9.70 33.68
C GLY A 688 -9.06 -8.24 33.49
N CYS A 689 -9.98 -7.28 33.38
CA CYS A 689 -9.67 -5.86 33.14
C CYS A 689 -9.11 -5.14 34.40
N TYR A 690 -7.94 -5.55 34.88
CA TYR A 690 -7.27 -4.93 36.04
C TYR A 690 -6.27 -3.83 35.65
N ALA A 691 -6.41 -2.65 36.27
CA ALA A 691 -5.73 -1.40 35.90
C ALA A 691 -4.26 -1.28 36.34
N ASN A 692 -3.42 -2.28 36.01
CA ASN A 692 -1.99 -2.31 36.36
C ASN A 692 -1.04 -2.41 35.14
N SER A 693 -1.47 -1.92 33.98
CA SER A 693 -0.59 -1.68 32.82
C SER A 693 -0.48 -0.18 32.53
N THR A 694 0.72 0.34 32.38
CA THR A 694 1.03 1.78 32.20
C THR A 694 0.62 2.39 30.84
N TRP A 695 -0.16 1.68 30.02
CA TRP A 695 -0.63 2.09 28.70
C TRP A 695 -1.88 3.00 28.76
N GLY A 696 -1.87 3.99 29.64
CA GLY A 696 -2.97 4.96 29.87
C GLY A 696 -3.15 6.01 28.76
N VAL A 697 -3.03 5.64 27.48
CA VAL A 697 -3.05 6.56 26.33
C VAL A 697 -4.44 6.61 25.69
N PHE A 698 -5.47 7.04 26.43
CA PHE A 698 -6.63 7.76 25.86
C PHE A 698 -7.58 8.45 26.89
N ASN A 699 -7.08 8.80 28.09
CA ASN A 699 -7.89 9.51 29.08
C ASN A 699 -8.15 10.98 28.68
N ALA A 700 -9.19 11.19 27.87
CA ALA A 700 -9.64 12.49 27.36
C ALA A 700 -10.95 12.93 28.05
N THR A 701 -10.88 13.24 29.34
CA THR A 701 -11.99 13.84 30.10
C THR A 701 -11.93 15.37 30.05
N THR A 702 -12.59 15.96 29.06
CA THR A 702 -13.18 17.31 29.19
C THR A 702 -14.38 17.41 28.26
N SER A 703 -15.57 17.32 28.84
CA SER A 703 -16.84 17.48 28.13
C SER A 703 -17.02 18.94 27.72
N THR A 704 -17.11 19.21 26.40
CA THR A 704 -17.54 20.50 25.89
C THR A 704 -19.08 20.52 25.79
N PRO A 705 -19.79 21.46 26.45
CA PRO A 705 -21.25 21.43 26.57
C PRO A 705 -21.94 22.03 25.34
N PHE A 706 -21.65 21.49 24.15
CA PHE A 706 -22.13 22.06 22.87
C PHE A 706 -22.73 21.04 21.89
N THR A 707 -23.18 19.88 22.38
CA THR A 707 -23.74 18.80 21.55
C THR A 707 -25.06 18.21 22.07
N GLU A 708 -25.59 18.63 23.22
CA GLU A 708 -26.82 18.06 23.78
C GLU A 708 -28.08 18.47 23.00
N GLU A 709 -28.28 19.76 22.70
CA GLU A 709 -29.47 20.24 21.95
C GLU A 709 -29.62 19.62 20.55
N VAL A 710 -28.52 19.39 19.83
CA VAL A 710 -28.57 18.79 18.48
C VAL A 710 -28.82 17.29 18.52
N THR A 711 -28.34 16.61 19.58
CA THR A 711 -28.53 15.16 19.74
C THR A 711 -29.97 14.80 20.09
N GLU A 712 -30.69 15.67 20.82
CA GLU A 712 -32.11 15.46 21.16
C GLU A 712 -33.01 15.41 19.91
N ILE A 713 -32.76 16.26 18.92
CA ILE A 713 -33.54 16.34 17.66
C ILE A 713 -33.36 15.07 16.79
N LEU A 714 -32.29 14.30 17.01
CA LEU A 714 -31.99 13.06 16.26
C LEU A 714 -32.15 11.77 17.07
N LYS A 715 -32.80 11.82 18.25
CA LYS A 715 -33.30 10.62 18.96
C LYS A 715 -34.48 9.99 18.20
N PHE A 716 -34.19 9.37 17.05
CA PHE A 716 -35.15 8.52 16.33
C PHE A 716 -35.63 7.39 17.26
N THR A 717 -36.90 7.49 17.65
CA THR A 717 -37.55 6.71 18.72
C THR A 717 -37.13 5.24 18.73
N GLU A 718 -36.66 4.79 19.89
CA GLU A 718 -36.35 3.39 20.14
C GLU A 718 -37.67 2.59 20.25
N ARG A 719 -38.14 2.11 19.09
CA ARG A 719 -39.37 1.31 18.99
C ARG A 719 -39.23 0.01 19.79
N LYS A 720 -40.33 -0.38 20.47
CA LYS A 720 -40.43 -1.69 21.11
C LYS A 720 -40.42 -2.79 20.05
N GLU A 721 -39.93 -3.98 20.38
CA GLU A 721 -39.84 -5.12 19.43
C GLU A 721 -41.14 -5.37 18.65
N ASN A 722 -42.29 -5.18 19.31
CA ASN A 722 -43.63 -5.41 18.74
C ASN A 722 -44.01 -4.43 17.60
N ASP A 723 -43.31 -3.29 17.46
CA ASP A 723 -43.57 -2.27 16.44
C ASP A 723 -42.65 -2.41 15.19
N ILE A 724 -41.86 -3.49 15.11
CA ILE A 724 -40.98 -3.80 13.98
C ILE A 724 -41.74 -4.69 12.98
N PHE A 725 -41.79 -4.26 11.71
CA PHE A 725 -42.43 -5.03 10.65
C PHE A 725 -41.64 -6.32 10.37
N TYR A 726 -42.30 -7.48 10.44
CA TYR A 726 -41.64 -8.80 10.51
C TYR A 726 -40.59 -9.09 9.41
N LEU A 727 -40.82 -8.65 8.17
CA LEU A 727 -39.85 -8.82 7.08
C LEU A 727 -38.49 -8.11 7.31
N TYR A 728 -38.45 -7.11 8.19
CA TYR A 728 -37.22 -6.41 8.57
C TYR A 728 -36.40 -7.15 9.64
N THR A 729 -36.98 -8.17 10.31
CA THR A 729 -36.23 -9.05 11.23
C THR A 729 -35.49 -10.18 10.51
N TRP A 730 -35.73 -10.36 9.20
CA TRP A 730 -35.06 -11.40 8.41
C TRP A 730 -33.59 -11.07 8.16
N SER A 731 -32.73 -12.10 8.15
CA SER A 731 -31.31 -11.95 7.82
C SER A 731 -31.13 -11.44 6.39
N TYR A 732 -30.23 -10.45 6.24
CA TYR A 732 -29.87 -9.90 4.94
C TYR A 732 -29.29 -10.95 3.96
N MET A 733 -28.80 -12.08 4.47
CA MET A 733 -28.37 -13.24 3.69
C MET A 733 -29.51 -13.84 2.86
N TRP A 734 -30.72 -13.88 3.41
CA TRP A 734 -31.90 -14.40 2.69
C TRP A 734 -32.40 -13.41 1.63
N LEU A 735 -32.32 -12.11 1.90
CA LEU A 735 -32.81 -11.06 1.00
C LEU A 735 -32.19 -11.12 -0.40
N LEU A 736 -30.91 -11.52 -0.52
CA LEU A 736 -30.21 -11.64 -1.81
C LEU A 736 -30.84 -12.74 -2.68
N CYS A 737 -31.11 -13.90 -2.09
CA CYS A 737 -31.75 -15.03 -2.75
C CYS A 737 -33.20 -14.69 -3.16
N ILE A 738 -33.94 -13.99 -2.29
CA ILE A 738 -35.33 -13.61 -2.56
C ILE A 738 -35.41 -12.56 -3.68
N ALA A 739 -34.54 -11.55 -3.69
CA ALA A 739 -34.50 -10.54 -4.75
C ALA A 739 -34.10 -11.12 -6.12
N LEU A 740 -33.22 -12.13 -6.13
CA LEU A 740 -32.89 -12.93 -7.31
C LEU A 740 -34.13 -13.72 -7.80
N ALA A 741 -34.85 -14.38 -6.90
CA ALA A 741 -36.05 -15.14 -7.23
C ALA A 741 -37.18 -14.23 -7.78
N ILE A 742 -37.41 -13.07 -7.16
CA ILE A 742 -38.34 -12.03 -7.63
C ILE A 742 -37.97 -11.59 -9.04
N THR A 743 -36.69 -11.29 -9.30
CA THR A 743 -36.22 -10.86 -10.62
C THR A 743 -36.47 -11.92 -11.70
N ILE A 744 -36.22 -13.20 -11.40
CA ILE A 744 -36.48 -14.30 -12.33
C ILE A 744 -37.99 -14.49 -12.57
N VAL A 745 -38.80 -14.53 -11.51
CA VAL A 745 -40.25 -14.79 -11.61
C VAL A 745 -40.98 -13.61 -12.27
N VAL A 746 -40.79 -12.39 -11.78
CA VAL A 746 -41.39 -11.19 -12.36
C VAL A 746 -40.88 -10.96 -13.77
N GLY A 747 -39.57 -11.16 -14.02
CA GLY A 747 -38.98 -11.02 -15.35
C GLY A 747 -39.53 -12.02 -16.36
N TYR A 748 -39.71 -13.28 -15.97
CA TYR A 748 -40.30 -14.32 -16.82
C TYR A 748 -41.78 -14.06 -17.11
N VAL A 749 -42.56 -13.71 -16.08
CA VAL A 749 -44.01 -13.41 -16.23
C VAL A 749 -44.20 -12.16 -17.08
N ALA A 750 -43.45 -11.08 -16.83
CA ALA A 750 -43.49 -9.86 -17.64
C ALA A 750 -43.08 -10.13 -19.09
N SER A 751 -42.01 -10.90 -19.32
CA SER A 751 -41.59 -11.27 -20.69
C SER A 751 -42.66 -12.12 -21.39
N TYR A 752 -43.30 -13.06 -20.68
CA TYR A 752 -44.37 -13.90 -21.25
C TYR A 752 -45.62 -13.07 -21.60
N VAL A 753 -46.07 -12.17 -20.71
CA VAL A 753 -47.20 -11.26 -21.00
C VAL A 753 -46.86 -10.31 -22.16
N LEU A 754 -45.64 -9.76 -22.20
CA LEU A 754 -45.20 -8.89 -23.29
C LEU A 754 -44.98 -9.65 -24.61
N SER A 755 -44.77 -10.97 -24.60
CA SER A 755 -44.64 -11.79 -25.81
C SER A 755 -45.93 -11.90 -26.64
N PHE A 756 -47.08 -11.47 -26.10
CA PHE A 756 -48.32 -11.28 -26.87
C PHE A 756 -48.34 -9.95 -27.66
N CYS A 757 -47.42 -9.03 -27.39
CA CYS A 757 -47.36 -7.69 -28.00
C CYS A 757 -46.03 -7.39 -28.72
N ILE A 758 -44.97 -8.14 -28.42
CA ILE A 758 -43.61 -7.95 -28.93
C ILE A 758 -43.03 -9.32 -29.24
N ASP A 759 -42.67 -9.59 -30.50
CA ASP A 759 -42.00 -10.84 -30.88
C ASP A 759 -40.70 -11.03 -30.06
N PRO A 760 -40.49 -12.20 -29.43
CA PRO A 760 -39.24 -12.47 -28.73
C PRO A 760 -38.09 -12.50 -29.74
N ALA A 761 -37.10 -11.63 -29.54
CA ALA A 761 -35.97 -11.46 -30.44
C ALA A 761 -35.22 -12.79 -30.67
N ASN A 762 -34.67 -12.98 -31.87
CA ASN A 762 -33.90 -14.18 -32.23
C ASN A 762 -32.60 -14.30 -31.40
N VAL A 763 -32.69 -14.90 -30.22
CA VAL A 763 -31.56 -15.12 -29.31
C VAL A 763 -30.54 -16.03 -29.98
N LYS A 764 -29.33 -15.51 -30.24
CA LYS A 764 -28.23 -16.34 -30.77
C LYS A 764 -27.94 -17.46 -29.78
N SER A 765 -27.90 -18.70 -30.26
CA SER A 765 -27.63 -19.89 -29.42
C SER A 765 -26.31 -19.81 -28.64
N GLU A 766 -25.37 -18.98 -29.12
CA GLU A 766 -24.10 -18.65 -28.47
C GLU A 766 -24.24 -18.05 -27.07
N TYR A 767 -25.32 -17.33 -26.77
CA TYR A 767 -25.58 -16.70 -25.46
C TYR A 767 -26.28 -17.62 -24.46
N LEU A 768 -26.90 -18.71 -24.92
CA LEU A 768 -27.55 -19.71 -24.05
C LEU A 768 -26.51 -20.65 -23.42
N SER A 769 -26.76 -21.08 -22.17
CA SER A 769 -25.85 -21.97 -21.45
C SER A 769 -25.64 -23.30 -22.21
N PRO A 770 -24.48 -23.99 -22.08
CA PRO A 770 -24.21 -25.22 -22.84
C PRO A 770 -25.25 -26.33 -22.63
N PHE A 771 -25.86 -26.39 -21.44
CA PHE A 771 -26.93 -27.32 -21.10
C PHE A 771 -28.22 -26.99 -21.87
N VAL A 772 -28.65 -25.73 -21.83
CA VAL A 772 -29.85 -25.23 -22.52
C VAL A 772 -29.67 -25.32 -24.04
N ARG A 773 -28.47 -25.01 -24.54
CA ARG A 773 -28.10 -25.20 -25.94
C ARG A 773 -28.25 -26.65 -26.39
N LYS A 774 -27.85 -27.62 -25.57
CA LYS A 774 -27.99 -29.06 -25.86
C LYS A 774 -29.44 -29.56 -25.78
N LEU A 775 -30.30 -28.89 -25.00
CA LEU A 775 -31.74 -29.20 -24.92
C LEU A 775 -32.54 -28.65 -26.11
N TYR A 776 -32.26 -27.42 -26.55
CA TYR A 776 -33.03 -26.73 -27.59
C TYR A 776 -32.42 -26.83 -29.00
N PHE A 777 -31.13 -27.21 -29.15
CA PHE A 777 -30.45 -27.30 -30.45
C PHE A 777 -29.77 -28.67 -30.63
N SER A 778 -30.14 -29.36 -31.72
CA SER A 778 -29.74 -30.75 -31.98
C SER A 778 -28.23 -30.91 -32.32
N PRO A 779 -27.57 -32.02 -31.92
CA PRO A 779 -26.11 -32.18 -32.04
C PRO A 779 -25.51 -31.98 -33.44
N THR A 780 -26.29 -32.25 -34.49
CA THR A 780 -25.87 -32.12 -35.89
C THR A 780 -25.43 -30.71 -36.26
N TYR A 781 -26.03 -29.68 -35.64
CA TYR A 781 -25.68 -28.28 -35.92
C TYR A 781 -24.40 -27.83 -35.21
N THR A 782 -24.09 -28.41 -34.05
CA THR A 782 -22.89 -28.08 -33.27
C THR A 782 -21.59 -28.59 -33.89
N ALA A 783 -21.59 -29.78 -34.50
CA ALA A 783 -20.36 -30.41 -35.01
C ALA A 783 -19.76 -29.72 -36.24
N VAL A 784 -20.59 -29.06 -37.06
CA VAL A 784 -20.15 -28.31 -38.25
C VAL A 784 -19.52 -26.97 -37.85
N ARG A 785 -20.05 -26.32 -36.81
CA ARG A 785 -19.76 -24.91 -36.52
C ARG A 785 -18.56 -24.68 -35.60
N THR A 786 -18.19 -25.63 -34.73
CA THR A 786 -16.90 -25.56 -34.01
C THR A 786 -15.71 -25.62 -34.96
N LYS A 787 -15.76 -26.52 -35.96
CA LYS A 787 -14.77 -26.58 -37.03
C LYS A 787 -14.63 -25.25 -37.79
N ALA A 788 -15.73 -24.54 -38.01
CA ALA A 788 -15.72 -23.22 -38.64
C ALA A 788 -15.11 -22.14 -37.71
N SER A 789 -15.50 -22.09 -36.44
CA SER A 789 -14.97 -21.09 -35.50
C SER A 789 -13.49 -21.26 -35.19
N ASP A 790 -12.99 -22.50 -35.15
CA ASP A 790 -11.57 -22.78 -34.94
C ASP A 790 -10.74 -22.28 -36.15
N ILE A 791 -11.22 -22.50 -37.38
CA ILE A 791 -10.61 -21.97 -38.62
C ILE A 791 -10.68 -20.44 -38.67
N GLU A 792 -11.82 -19.84 -38.28
CA GLU A 792 -12.00 -18.39 -38.28
C GLU A 792 -11.14 -17.72 -37.19
N MET A 793 -10.87 -18.39 -36.07
CA MET A 793 -9.84 -17.96 -35.10
C MET A 793 -8.42 -18.10 -35.66
N GLU A 794 -8.07 -19.18 -36.35
CA GLU A 794 -6.75 -19.31 -37.00
C GLU A 794 -6.54 -18.26 -38.09
N MET A 795 -7.58 -17.88 -38.83
CA MET A 795 -7.51 -16.82 -39.86
C MET A 795 -7.40 -15.42 -39.27
N ASN A 796 -8.03 -15.13 -38.13
CA ASN A 796 -7.87 -13.85 -37.42
C ASN A 796 -6.61 -13.77 -36.53
N ALA A 797 -5.83 -14.86 -36.44
CA ALA A 797 -4.57 -14.93 -35.71
C ALA A 797 -3.31 -14.89 -36.62
N ARG A 798 -3.49 -14.59 -37.91
CA ARG A 798 -2.44 -14.36 -38.92
C ARG A 798 -2.37 -12.90 -39.35
#